data_AF-A0A355E2A9-F1
#
_entry.id   AF-A0A355E2A9-F1
#
_cell.length_a   1.000
_cell.length_b   1.000
_cell.length_c   1.000
_cell.angle_alpha   90.00
_cell.angle_beta   90.00
_cell.angle_gamma   90.00
#
_symmetry.space_group_name_H-M   'P 1'
#
loop_
_entity.id
_entity.type
_entity.pdbx_description
1 polymer ?
#
loop_
_entity_poly.entity_id
_entity_poly.type
_entity_poly.pdbx_seq_one_letter_code
_entity_poly.pdbx_strand_id
1 'polypeptide(L)'
;MGTSPRFWGLLLALIVVFPVRGSCADDKPKVPAQVQDSSTGAATDASPIVPEGGDVIVAYGRARVQIMSMPDSSPAKKKLLTTIEQIDGRLKQADDDKAPTKEKNRILASLAPDLAATLTDPPTAEVPKDTYNRMRNDVAAVLNQLGPDNRQAYQSSLNLSEKVLEDDPQNRDALNNAPVSHYGMGDYRQAIDAATHASELYKDDERAYTTRALAYYQMKDYAQALEDANRALALNGANKVAMQISKMAGPRASAPQDLGLNPLQQAAAAQLDREFQAAQAQRNQVEATLRQAPPTRAAADPTADSFNQQAANRIKLGDYQGAIQVTSRVIEREPANAKARYFRAAAQNLTGQYEGAVADASAALAADPNFTDALDARANAQLQLGRYREALRDADQSLAINPSNAYAYKNRALAKENLGDLGGMINDYRAAAKLSPQFDSELQEISRRYNFRLDAPEPFAAAAAPKPRSRRYLVVLLSSLVGGLLIAVGLVRVLPSRKKMKTWLTRLPGAGDETARAIAGGPSLAAGYKILRPLGNGGMGIVYEALDKALGRKVAIKKMREEIAEDERERARFLGEARIVAGLHHPNIVDIHSILEEKGELYLVFEYVEGQTVDQIMERKKTLSFSEAQYVMNGVCSALDYAHKKGVIHRDLKPSNIMVTTEGVVKVMDFGIARQAKDAMAKSTHTQSVAGTPQYMAPEQEEGEVRKESDLFSLGACLYEMLTGQGPFPSPATTASKLNKRYQRPSRVKVGLPLELDTLVDACLEPDPDKRIHTVGDFLTRLNAIKLPAPAPNGAKTA
;
A
#
# COMPACT_ATOMS: atom_id res chain seq x y z
N MET A 1 11.38 38.90 -58.47
CA MET A 1 12.66 39.64 -58.48
C MET A 1 12.89 40.16 -57.07
N GLY A 2 14.02 39.96 -56.40
CA GLY A 2 15.17 39.07 -56.66
C GLY A 2 15.67 38.49 -55.32
N THR A 3 16.15 37.24 -55.30
CA THR A 3 17.58 36.89 -55.32
C THR A 3 18.37 37.26 -54.06
N SER A 4 18.74 36.25 -53.28
CA SER A 4 20.01 36.17 -52.52
C SER A 4 21.20 36.17 -53.52
N PRO A 5 22.50 36.36 -53.14
CA PRO A 5 23.17 35.56 -52.08
C PRO A 5 24.41 36.18 -51.35
N ARG A 6 25.00 35.39 -50.44
CA ARG A 6 26.44 35.13 -50.13
C ARG A 6 27.51 36.25 -50.28
N PHE A 7 28.53 36.23 -49.40
CA PHE A 7 29.94 35.85 -49.69
C PHE A 7 30.70 35.65 -48.34
N TRP A 8 31.41 34.54 -48.10
CA TRP A 8 32.88 34.28 -48.27
C TRP A 8 33.81 35.12 -47.37
N GLY A 9 34.95 34.63 -46.86
CA GLY A 9 35.62 33.30 -46.94
C GLY A 9 36.60 33.17 -45.74
N LEU A 10 37.68 32.37 -45.70
CA LEU A 10 38.32 31.33 -46.53
C LEU A 10 38.82 30.22 -45.53
N LEU A 11 39.69 29.21 -45.72
CA LEU A 11 40.57 28.58 -46.75
C LEU A 11 40.68 27.06 -46.30
N LEU A 12 41.42 26.04 -46.77
CA LEU A 12 42.48 25.71 -47.77
C LEU A 12 42.25 24.22 -48.16
N ALA A 13 43.08 23.57 -49.00
CA ALA A 13 42.80 22.23 -49.58
C ALA A 13 44.06 21.51 -50.16
N LEU A 14 43.84 20.54 -51.09
CA LEU A 14 44.78 19.82 -52.02
C LEU A 14 45.32 18.45 -51.48
N ILE A 15 45.67 17.38 -52.23
CA ILE A 15 45.80 16.99 -53.69
C ILE A 15 45.95 15.41 -53.75
N VAL A 16 45.80 14.54 -54.80
CA VAL A 16 45.16 14.49 -56.16
C VAL A 16 45.10 12.99 -56.65
N VAL A 17 43.94 12.43 -57.07
CA VAL A 17 43.51 11.97 -58.44
C VAL A 17 44.05 10.65 -59.10
N PHE A 18 43.09 9.85 -59.66
CA PHE A 18 43.10 8.71 -60.64
C PHE A 18 43.67 7.29 -60.29
N PRO A 19 43.09 6.18 -60.85
CA PRO A 19 43.49 4.75 -60.62
C PRO A 19 43.91 3.96 -61.91
N VAL A 20 44.33 2.67 -61.78
CA VAL A 20 44.02 1.51 -62.70
C VAL A 20 44.83 0.20 -62.38
N ARG A 21 44.17 -0.98 -62.46
CA ARG A 21 44.64 -2.40 -62.62
C ARG A 21 45.84 -2.99 -61.82
N GLY A 22 45.70 -4.26 -61.36
CA GLY A 22 46.63 -5.31 -61.82
C GLY A 22 47.19 -6.41 -60.88
N SER A 23 46.40 -7.46 -60.58
CA SER A 23 46.82 -8.88 -60.36
C SER A 23 47.71 -9.31 -59.16
N CYS A 24 47.52 -10.59 -58.74
CA CYS A 24 48.34 -11.43 -57.83
C CYS A 24 48.47 -10.93 -56.37
N ALA A 25 47.92 -11.63 -55.37
CA ALA A 25 48.43 -12.86 -54.71
C ALA A 25 49.50 -12.52 -53.62
N ASP A 26 49.44 -13.00 -52.37
CA ASP A 26 48.65 -14.11 -51.80
C ASP A 26 48.08 -13.83 -50.39
N ASP A 27 47.39 -14.85 -49.86
CA ASP A 27 46.92 -15.06 -48.48
C ASP A 27 45.73 -14.27 -47.89
N LYS A 28 45.06 -14.97 -46.97
CA LYS A 28 43.68 -14.82 -46.46
C LYS A 28 43.70 -14.97 -44.92
N PRO A 29 42.63 -14.67 -44.14
CA PRO A 29 41.23 -14.60 -44.57
C PRO A 29 40.35 -13.44 -44.04
N LYS A 30 39.56 -12.89 -44.98
CA LYS A 30 38.13 -12.55 -44.86
C LYS A 30 37.61 -12.04 -43.49
N VAL A 31 37.45 -10.72 -43.41
CA VAL A 31 36.23 -10.12 -42.82
C VAL A 31 35.26 -9.81 -43.98
N PRO A 32 34.07 -10.41 -44.06
CA PRO A 32 33.04 -10.01 -45.01
C PRO A 32 32.26 -8.77 -44.51
N ALA A 33 31.67 -8.02 -45.44
CA ALA A 33 31.14 -6.69 -45.18
C ALA A 33 29.70 -6.66 -44.61
N GLN A 34 29.21 -5.44 -44.37
CA GLN A 34 27.90 -5.11 -43.79
C GLN A 34 26.72 -5.77 -44.50
N VAL A 35 25.70 -6.12 -43.70
CA VAL A 35 24.31 -6.29 -44.13
C VAL A 35 23.47 -5.28 -43.35
N GLN A 36 22.38 -4.77 -43.95
CA GLN A 36 21.45 -3.85 -43.30
C GLN A 36 20.38 -4.62 -42.53
N ASP A 37 20.23 -4.34 -41.23
CA ASP A 37 18.99 -4.49 -40.46
C ASP A 37 19.00 -3.36 -39.41
N SER A 38 17.99 -2.51 -39.19
CA SER A 38 16.52 -2.59 -39.18
C SER A 38 15.96 -2.69 -37.74
N SER A 39 15.00 -1.82 -37.42
CA SER A 39 14.51 -1.48 -36.06
C SER A 39 15.60 -0.92 -35.09
N THR A 40 15.36 -0.01 -34.14
CA THR A 40 14.17 0.36 -33.34
C THR A 40 13.67 -0.71 -32.37
N GLY A 41 14.59 -1.47 -31.77
CA GLY A 41 14.35 -2.20 -30.53
C GLY A 41 14.68 -1.34 -29.30
N ALA A 42 13.67 -0.90 -28.55
CA ALA A 42 13.88 -0.42 -27.19
C ALA A 42 14.12 -1.64 -26.28
N ALA A 43 15.28 -1.69 -25.59
CA ALA A 43 15.65 -2.84 -24.78
C ALA A 43 14.71 -3.02 -23.58
N THR A 44 13.88 -4.06 -23.63
CA THR A 44 12.97 -4.46 -22.56
C THR A 44 13.72 -5.29 -21.50
N ASP A 45 14.55 -4.65 -20.69
CA ASP A 45 15.23 -5.31 -19.58
C ASP A 45 14.40 -5.27 -18.29
N ALA A 46 13.52 -6.28 -18.16
CA ALA A 46 12.89 -6.68 -16.90
C ALA A 46 13.67 -7.82 -16.20
N SER A 47 14.92 -8.05 -16.60
CA SER A 47 15.83 -9.01 -15.96
C SER A 47 16.48 -8.36 -14.73
N PRO A 48 16.35 -8.91 -13.51
CA PRO A 48 17.02 -8.36 -12.35
C PRO A 48 18.54 -8.50 -12.48
N ILE A 49 19.25 -7.41 -12.18
CA ILE A 49 20.72 -7.36 -12.24
C ILE A 49 21.25 -8.24 -11.10
N VAL A 50 21.96 -9.32 -11.44
CA VAL A 50 22.61 -10.20 -10.46
C VAL A 50 23.91 -9.54 -10.01
N PRO A 51 24.21 -9.46 -8.70
CA PRO A 51 25.52 -8.99 -8.25
C PRO A 51 26.60 -9.99 -8.68
N GLU A 52 27.59 -9.54 -9.45
CA GLU A 52 28.84 -10.26 -9.71
C GLU A 52 29.66 -10.37 -8.41
N GLY A 53 29.28 -11.33 -7.56
CA GLY A 53 30.22 -11.95 -6.64
C GLY A 53 31.42 -12.52 -7.41
N GLY A 54 32.57 -12.65 -6.74
CA GLY A 54 33.78 -13.15 -7.40
C GLY A 54 33.58 -14.53 -8.04
N ASP A 55 34.23 -14.74 -9.19
CA ASP A 55 34.17 -15.92 -10.07
C ASP A 55 33.75 -17.21 -9.34
N VAL A 56 32.60 -17.77 -9.75
CA VAL A 56 32.01 -19.01 -9.21
C VAL A 56 33.04 -20.14 -9.11
N ILE A 57 33.95 -20.23 -10.08
CA ILE A 57 35.00 -21.25 -10.14
C ILE A 57 36.03 -21.06 -9.02
N VAL A 58 36.35 -19.80 -8.66
CA VAL A 58 37.25 -19.45 -7.56
C VAL A 58 36.58 -19.69 -6.20
N ALA A 59 35.29 -19.35 -6.06
CA ALA A 59 34.53 -19.63 -4.84
C ALA A 59 34.40 -21.15 -4.59
N TYR A 60 34.04 -21.92 -5.62
CA TYR A 60 34.09 -23.39 -5.57
C TYR A 60 35.49 -23.91 -5.26
N GLY A 61 36.54 -23.35 -5.88
CA GLY A 61 37.93 -23.71 -5.63
C GLY A 61 38.33 -23.55 -4.16
N ARG A 62 37.90 -22.48 -3.49
CA ARG A 62 38.12 -22.28 -2.04
C ARG A 62 37.36 -23.31 -1.20
N ALA A 63 36.06 -23.51 -1.46
CA ALA A 63 35.24 -24.53 -0.77
C ALA A 63 35.88 -25.93 -0.90
N ARG A 64 36.28 -26.30 -2.10
CA ARG A 64 36.98 -27.55 -2.43
C ARG A 64 38.29 -27.70 -1.63
N VAL A 65 39.11 -26.65 -1.52
CA VAL A 65 40.34 -26.68 -0.71
C VAL A 65 40.03 -26.86 0.78
N GLN A 66 39.02 -26.18 1.34
CA GLN A 66 38.61 -26.39 2.73
C GLN A 66 38.15 -27.86 2.95
N ILE A 67 37.34 -28.40 2.05
CA ILE A 67 36.79 -29.77 2.16
C ILE A 67 37.90 -30.83 2.04
N MET A 68 38.85 -30.66 1.12
CA MET A 68 40.00 -31.56 1.00
C MET A 68 40.88 -31.55 2.27
N SER A 69 40.91 -30.44 3.02
CA SER A 69 41.67 -30.32 4.28
C SER A 69 41.03 -30.96 5.52
N MET A 70 39.78 -31.43 5.42
CA MET A 70 39.10 -32.16 6.51
C MET A 70 39.76 -33.52 6.78
N PRO A 71 39.65 -34.11 7.99
CA PRO A 71 40.11 -35.47 8.26
C PRO A 71 39.38 -36.54 7.44
N ASP A 72 40.08 -37.58 6.97
CA ASP A 72 39.51 -38.67 6.16
C ASP A 72 38.60 -39.63 6.97
N SER A 73 38.62 -39.54 8.30
CA SER A 73 37.62 -40.14 9.18
C SER A 73 36.23 -39.54 8.94
N SER A 74 36.16 -38.23 8.71
CA SER A 74 34.94 -37.41 8.81
C SER A 74 33.81 -37.88 7.90
N PRO A 75 32.63 -38.24 8.44
CA PRO A 75 31.44 -38.55 7.65
C PRO A 75 31.00 -37.38 6.76
N ALA A 76 31.20 -36.13 7.22
CA ALA A 76 30.90 -34.94 6.44
C ALA A 76 31.85 -34.80 5.24
N LYS A 77 33.16 -35.07 5.40
CA LYS A 77 34.10 -35.10 4.27
C LYS A 77 33.66 -36.13 3.23
N LYS A 78 33.25 -37.33 3.66
CA LYS A 78 32.81 -38.41 2.77
C LYS A 78 31.58 -38.02 1.95
N LYS A 79 30.55 -37.42 2.57
CA LYS A 79 29.38 -36.87 1.83
C LYS A 79 29.82 -35.83 0.79
N LEU A 80 30.58 -34.81 1.22
CA LEU A 80 30.98 -33.67 0.38
C LEU A 80 31.93 -34.07 -0.76
N LEU A 81 32.81 -35.06 -0.53
CA LEU A 81 33.76 -35.54 -1.51
C LEU A 81 33.05 -36.17 -2.71
N THR A 82 31.99 -36.95 -2.51
CA THR A 82 31.19 -37.52 -3.61
C THR A 82 30.57 -36.42 -4.50
N THR A 83 30.10 -35.32 -3.93
CA THR A 83 29.59 -34.18 -4.72
C THR A 83 30.73 -33.43 -5.43
N ILE A 84 31.87 -33.25 -4.78
CA ILE A 84 33.08 -32.67 -5.40
C ILE A 84 33.57 -33.52 -6.58
N GLU A 85 33.63 -34.84 -6.45
CA GLU A 85 34.07 -35.75 -7.53
C GLU A 85 33.16 -35.66 -8.76
N GLN A 86 31.85 -35.50 -8.55
CA GLN A 86 30.88 -35.26 -9.63
C GLN A 86 31.05 -33.89 -10.29
N ILE A 87 31.32 -32.84 -9.51
CA ILE A 87 31.59 -31.49 -10.04
C ILE A 87 32.90 -31.47 -10.80
N ASP A 88 34.00 -31.94 -10.20
CA ASP A 88 35.34 -32.00 -10.79
C ASP A 88 35.35 -32.82 -12.08
N GLY A 89 34.65 -33.96 -12.12
CA GLY A 89 34.52 -34.77 -13.32
C GLY A 89 33.82 -34.03 -14.47
N ARG A 90 32.73 -33.32 -14.18
CA ARG A 90 31.99 -32.52 -15.17
C ARG A 90 32.75 -31.26 -15.59
N LEU A 91 33.44 -30.59 -14.66
CA LEU A 91 34.31 -29.45 -14.96
C LEU A 91 35.49 -29.87 -15.83
N LYS A 92 36.14 -31.00 -15.54
CA LYS A 92 37.21 -31.56 -16.37
C LYS A 92 36.71 -31.84 -17.79
N GLN A 93 35.56 -32.51 -17.93
CA GLN A 93 34.97 -32.72 -19.26
C GLN A 93 34.73 -31.39 -19.98
N ALA A 94 34.20 -30.37 -19.28
CA ALA A 94 34.01 -29.03 -19.83
C ALA A 94 35.33 -28.28 -20.14
N ASP A 95 36.46 -28.63 -19.51
CA ASP A 95 37.79 -28.16 -19.88
C ASP A 95 38.34 -28.87 -21.13
N ASP A 96 38.22 -30.21 -21.19
CA ASP A 96 38.61 -31.03 -22.33
C ASP A 96 37.80 -30.64 -23.61
N ASP A 97 36.50 -30.38 -23.47
CA ASP A 97 35.59 -29.88 -24.50
C ASP A 97 35.77 -28.36 -24.81
N LYS A 98 36.65 -27.65 -24.08
CA LYS A 98 36.90 -26.20 -24.18
C LYS A 98 35.64 -25.33 -24.01
N ALA A 99 34.70 -25.78 -23.17
CA ALA A 99 33.44 -25.11 -22.93
C ALA A 99 33.63 -23.72 -22.30
N PRO A 100 32.79 -22.72 -22.66
CA PRO A 100 32.91 -21.37 -22.13
C PRO A 100 32.58 -21.33 -20.63
N THR A 101 33.11 -20.32 -19.92
CA THR A 101 32.89 -20.11 -18.47
C THR A 101 31.42 -20.16 -18.06
N LYS A 102 30.50 -19.68 -18.92
CA LYS A 102 29.05 -19.75 -18.68
C LYS A 102 28.53 -21.19 -18.50
N GLU A 103 29.13 -22.18 -19.16
CA GLU A 103 28.75 -23.59 -19.02
C GLU A 103 29.38 -24.24 -17.78
N LYS A 104 30.62 -23.88 -17.44
CA LYS A 104 31.27 -24.26 -16.18
C LYS A 104 30.49 -23.74 -14.97
N ASN A 105 30.00 -22.50 -15.05
CA ASN A 105 29.13 -21.91 -14.03
C ASN A 105 27.77 -22.62 -13.95
N ARG A 106 27.22 -23.14 -15.05
CA ARG A 106 26.00 -23.99 -15.04
C ARG A 106 26.24 -25.37 -14.41
N ILE A 107 27.41 -25.97 -14.64
CA ILE A 107 27.81 -27.22 -13.98
C ILE A 107 27.84 -27.00 -12.46
N LEU A 108 28.50 -25.95 -12.00
CA LEU A 108 28.52 -25.53 -10.60
C LEU A 108 27.11 -25.24 -10.06
N ALA A 109 26.29 -24.51 -10.82
CA ALA A 109 24.89 -24.22 -10.47
C ALA A 109 24.06 -25.48 -10.19
N SER A 110 24.26 -26.52 -11.02
CA SER A 110 23.45 -27.74 -10.94
C SER A 110 23.77 -28.67 -9.76
N LEU A 111 24.86 -28.43 -9.01
CA LEU A 111 25.33 -29.30 -7.91
C LEU A 111 25.66 -28.55 -6.60
N ALA A 112 25.71 -27.21 -6.61
CA ALA A 112 25.84 -26.40 -5.41
C ALA A 112 24.71 -26.60 -4.37
N PRO A 113 23.44 -26.88 -4.76
CA PRO A 113 22.39 -27.22 -3.79
C PRO A 113 22.68 -28.50 -2.97
N ASP A 114 23.34 -29.50 -3.55
CA ASP A 114 23.68 -30.75 -2.87
C ASP A 114 24.83 -30.57 -1.87
N LEU A 115 25.82 -29.73 -2.24
CA LEU A 115 26.83 -29.24 -1.29
C LEU A 115 26.16 -28.50 -0.12
N ALA A 116 25.20 -27.62 -0.41
CA ALA A 116 24.49 -26.84 0.60
C ALA A 116 23.66 -27.69 1.57
N ALA A 117 22.91 -28.67 1.05
CA ALA A 117 22.16 -29.63 1.87
C ALA A 117 23.06 -30.50 2.77
N THR A 118 24.35 -30.62 2.43
CA THR A 118 25.36 -31.28 3.26
C THR A 118 25.99 -30.34 4.30
N LEU A 119 25.90 -29.02 4.11
CA LEU A 119 26.42 -27.98 5.01
C LEU A 119 25.37 -27.34 5.95
N THR A 120 24.11 -27.80 5.86
CA THR A 120 23.08 -27.53 6.88
C THR A 120 23.17 -28.44 8.10
N ASP A 121 23.93 -29.54 8.03
CA ASP A 121 24.26 -30.36 9.20
C ASP A 121 25.05 -29.53 10.24
N PRO A 122 25.00 -29.87 11.54
CA PRO A 122 25.85 -29.26 12.56
C PRO A 122 27.33 -29.67 12.38
N PRO A 123 28.30 -28.81 12.74
CA PRO A 123 29.72 -29.15 12.67
C PRO A 123 30.06 -30.32 13.62
N THR A 124 30.85 -31.28 13.14
CA THR A 124 31.28 -32.44 13.94
C THR A 124 32.54 -32.12 14.74
N ALA A 125 32.78 -32.85 15.84
CA ALA A 125 33.96 -32.66 16.68
C ALA A 125 35.31 -32.91 15.95
N GLU A 126 35.29 -33.55 14.79
CA GLU A 126 36.46 -33.77 13.93
C GLU A 126 36.80 -32.57 13.03
N VAL A 127 35.89 -31.60 12.87
CA VAL A 127 36.02 -30.50 11.90
C VAL A 127 35.88 -29.16 12.63
N PRO A 128 36.93 -28.32 12.68
CA PRO A 128 36.86 -27.03 13.35
C PRO A 128 35.71 -26.16 12.83
N LYS A 129 34.97 -25.55 13.77
CA LYS A 129 33.78 -24.72 13.51
C LYS A 129 34.03 -23.67 12.43
N ASP A 130 35.15 -22.96 12.52
CA ASP A 130 35.54 -21.91 11.58
C ASP A 130 35.78 -22.44 10.15
N THR A 131 36.28 -23.67 10.01
CA THR A 131 36.45 -24.33 8.71
C THR A 131 35.09 -24.63 8.09
N TYR A 132 34.15 -25.12 8.92
CA TYR A 132 32.77 -25.35 8.51
C TYR A 132 32.09 -24.04 8.07
N ASN A 133 32.31 -22.93 8.79
CA ASN A 133 31.71 -21.64 8.45
C ASN A 133 32.33 -20.95 7.23
N ARG A 134 33.65 -21.11 6.99
CA ARG A 134 34.25 -20.74 5.69
C ARG A 134 33.63 -21.51 4.53
N MET A 135 33.41 -22.82 4.69
CA MET A 135 32.73 -23.66 3.68
C MET A 135 31.28 -23.20 3.43
N ARG A 136 30.51 -22.89 4.49
CA ARG A 136 29.15 -22.32 4.35
C ARG A 136 29.16 -21.01 3.56
N ASN A 137 30.10 -20.10 3.85
CA ASN A 137 30.24 -18.81 3.16
C ASN A 137 30.61 -18.96 1.67
N ASP A 138 31.57 -19.83 1.34
CA ASP A 138 31.96 -20.06 -0.06
C ASP A 138 30.82 -20.70 -0.88
N VAL A 139 30.06 -21.64 -0.28
CA VAL A 139 28.92 -22.27 -0.96
C VAL A 139 27.73 -21.30 -1.08
N ALA A 140 27.45 -20.48 -0.08
CA ALA A 140 26.46 -19.39 -0.19
C ALA A 140 26.83 -18.37 -1.29
N ALA A 141 28.11 -18.01 -1.39
CA ALA A 141 28.62 -17.13 -2.45
C ALA A 141 28.53 -17.75 -3.87
N VAL A 142 28.56 -19.08 -3.99
CA VAL A 142 28.25 -19.80 -5.24
C VAL A 142 26.74 -19.78 -5.51
N LEU A 143 25.90 -20.14 -4.52
CA LEU A 143 24.44 -20.18 -4.65
C LEU A 143 23.83 -18.82 -5.04
N ASN A 144 24.37 -17.73 -4.54
CA ASN A 144 23.96 -16.36 -4.87
C ASN A 144 24.20 -15.97 -6.34
N GLN A 145 25.04 -16.71 -7.07
CA GLN A 145 25.38 -16.44 -8.48
C GLN A 145 24.59 -17.29 -9.49
N LEU A 146 23.64 -18.13 -9.05
CA LEU A 146 22.99 -19.13 -9.91
C LEU A 146 21.84 -18.58 -10.78
N GLY A 147 21.61 -17.27 -10.74
CA GLY A 147 20.60 -16.58 -11.53
C GLY A 147 19.26 -16.39 -10.81
N PRO A 148 18.46 -15.38 -11.21
CA PRO A 148 17.32 -14.91 -10.44
C PRO A 148 16.16 -15.90 -10.37
N ASP A 149 16.00 -16.75 -11.37
CA ASP A 149 14.90 -17.74 -11.43
C ASP A 149 15.07 -18.88 -10.39
N ASN A 150 16.22 -18.96 -9.72
CA ASN A 150 16.56 -20.01 -8.77
C ASN A 150 16.31 -19.59 -7.31
N ARG A 151 15.05 -19.31 -6.95
CA ARG A 151 14.65 -18.94 -5.57
C ARG A 151 15.13 -19.96 -4.52
N GLN A 152 15.19 -21.24 -4.87
CA GLN A 152 15.67 -22.31 -3.99
C GLN A 152 17.17 -22.15 -3.65
N ALA A 153 18.02 -21.78 -4.61
CA ALA A 153 19.43 -21.51 -4.34
C ALA A 153 19.61 -20.32 -3.39
N TYR A 154 18.88 -19.23 -3.58
CA TYR A 154 18.91 -18.08 -2.66
C TYR A 154 18.41 -18.46 -1.26
N GLN A 155 17.36 -19.27 -1.13
CA GLN A 155 16.93 -19.77 0.19
C GLN A 155 18.02 -20.64 0.84
N SER A 156 18.65 -21.57 0.10
CA SER A 156 19.78 -22.34 0.61
C SER A 156 20.97 -21.45 1.02
N SER A 157 21.24 -20.38 0.27
CA SER A 157 22.29 -19.40 0.56
C SER A 157 22.01 -18.62 1.84
N LEU A 158 20.76 -18.20 2.04
CA LEU A 158 20.31 -17.56 3.27
C LEU A 158 20.47 -18.51 4.47
N ASN A 159 19.96 -19.74 4.37
CA ASN A 159 20.05 -20.75 5.44
C ASN A 159 21.51 -21.03 5.86
N LEU A 160 22.44 -21.10 4.90
CA LEU A 160 23.87 -21.27 5.19
C LEU A 160 24.47 -20.02 5.84
N SER A 161 24.07 -18.82 5.40
CA SER A 161 24.53 -17.54 5.96
C SER A 161 24.02 -17.33 7.39
N GLU A 162 22.74 -17.59 7.64
CA GLU A 162 22.13 -17.57 8.99
C GLU A 162 22.86 -18.52 9.94
N LYS A 163 23.18 -19.75 9.49
CA LYS A 163 23.98 -20.71 10.27
C LYS A 163 25.40 -20.26 10.58
N VAL A 164 25.97 -19.34 9.79
CA VAL A 164 27.24 -18.67 10.13
C VAL A 164 27.01 -17.51 11.10
N LEU A 165 25.91 -16.76 10.98
CA LEU A 165 25.58 -15.63 11.87
C LEU A 165 25.09 -16.06 13.26
N GLU A 166 24.48 -17.24 13.39
CA GLU A 166 24.25 -17.92 14.68
C GLU A 166 25.56 -18.21 15.44
N ASP A 167 26.62 -18.47 14.67
CA ASP A 167 27.91 -18.92 15.18
C ASP A 167 28.91 -17.77 15.39
N ASP A 168 28.85 -16.75 14.55
CA ASP A 168 29.63 -15.52 14.51
C ASP A 168 28.74 -14.38 13.95
N PRO A 169 28.03 -13.62 14.81
CA PRO A 169 27.13 -12.55 14.37
C PRO A 169 27.80 -11.38 13.63
N GLN A 170 29.13 -11.31 13.64
CA GLN A 170 29.91 -10.28 12.92
C GLN A 170 30.55 -10.84 11.65
N ASN A 171 30.19 -12.05 11.20
CA ASN A 171 30.87 -12.67 10.08
C ASN A 171 30.67 -11.89 8.76
N ARG A 172 31.73 -11.20 8.32
CA ARG A 172 31.69 -10.26 7.19
C ARG A 172 31.15 -10.87 5.89
N ASP A 173 31.45 -12.14 5.59
CA ASP A 173 30.96 -12.75 4.34
C ASP A 173 29.51 -13.23 4.45
N ALA A 174 29.08 -13.76 5.59
CA ALA A 174 27.67 -14.10 5.81
C ALA A 174 26.77 -12.86 5.82
N LEU A 175 27.23 -11.76 6.44
CA LEU A 175 26.57 -10.45 6.43
C LEU A 175 26.42 -9.86 5.02
N ASN A 176 27.27 -10.24 4.06
CA ASN A 176 27.15 -9.82 2.65
C ASN A 176 26.40 -10.85 1.77
N ASN A 177 26.39 -12.13 2.13
CA ASN A 177 25.67 -13.18 1.41
C ASN A 177 24.14 -13.15 1.68
N ALA A 178 23.72 -12.90 2.93
CA ALA A 178 22.29 -12.88 3.29
C ALA A 178 21.48 -11.76 2.58
N PRO A 179 21.96 -10.50 2.46
CA PRO A 179 21.25 -9.46 1.71
C PRO A 179 21.08 -9.79 0.23
N VAL A 180 22.09 -10.42 -0.39
CA VAL A 180 22.02 -10.88 -1.78
C VAL A 180 20.99 -12.00 -1.94
N SER A 181 20.86 -12.87 -0.93
CA SER A 181 19.84 -13.91 -0.88
C SER A 181 18.43 -13.31 -0.86
N HIS A 182 18.15 -12.36 0.03
CA HIS A 182 16.86 -11.65 0.04
C HIS A 182 16.57 -10.92 -1.28
N TYR A 183 17.57 -10.24 -1.86
CA TYR A 183 17.41 -9.58 -3.15
C TYR A 183 17.06 -10.57 -4.27
N GLY A 184 17.75 -11.71 -4.34
CA GLY A 184 17.50 -12.77 -5.32
C GLY A 184 16.14 -13.47 -5.17
N MET A 185 15.56 -13.45 -3.97
CA MET A 185 14.19 -13.94 -3.72
C MET A 185 13.09 -12.90 -4.01
N GLY A 186 13.45 -11.65 -4.33
CA GLY A 186 12.54 -10.53 -4.55
C GLY A 186 12.15 -9.77 -3.26
N ASP A 187 12.71 -10.16 -2.12
CA ASP A 187 12.38 -9.63 -0.79
C ASP A 187 13.17 -8.33 -0.49
N TYR A 188 13.06 -7.35 -1.39
CA TYR A 188 13.95 -6.17 -1.49
C TYR A 188 14.06 -5.33 -0.21
N ARG A 189 13.03 -5.28 0.65
CA ARG A 189 13.13 -4.60 1.96
C ARG A 189 14.08 -5.32 2.91
N GLN A 190 13.96 -6.65 3.02
CA GLN A 190 14.88 -7.45 3.83
C GLN A 190 16.32 -7.36 3.31
N ALA A 191 16.49 -7.25 1.98
CA ALA A 191 17.78 -6.97 1.37
C ALA A 191 18.34 -5.59 1.79
N ILE A 192 17.51 -4.54 1.83
CA ILE A 192 17.91 -3.20 2.29
C ILE A 192 18.26 -3.20 3.78
N ASP A 193 17.45 -3.84 4.62
CA ASP A 193 17.65 -3.90 6.07
C ASP A 193 18.94 -4.66 6.40
N ALA A 194 19.13 -5.85 5.83
CA ALA A 194 20.32 -6.67 6.04
C ALA A 194 21.60 -6.02 5.46
N ALA A 195 21.53 -5.42 4.26
CA ALA A 195 22.66 -4.71 3.68
C ALA A 195 22.99 -3.43 4.47
N THR A 196 21.99 -2.77 5.05
CA THR A 196 22.22 -1.63 5.95
C THR A 196 22.99 -2.07 7.18
N HIS A 197 22.57 -3.14 7.85
CA HIS A 197 23.28 -3.69 9.01
C HIS A 197 24.73 -4.08 8.67
N ALA A 198 24.95 -4.76 7.54
CA ALA A 198 26.29 -5.07 7.03
C ALA A 198 27.13 -3.80 6.80
N SER A 199 26.55 -2.76 6.20
CA SER A 199 27.23 -1.47 5.95
C SER A 199 27.50 -0.65 7.22
N GLU A 200 26.74 -0.86 8.31
CA GLU A 200 26.97 -0.21 9.59
C GLU A 200 28.18 -0.80 10.32
N LEU A 201 28.35 -2.13 10.24
CA LEU A 201 29.51 -2.85 10.77
C LEU A 201 30.76 -2.64 9.89
N TYR A 202 30.61 -2.72 8.56
CA TYR A 202 31.70 -2.73 7.59
C TYR A 202 31.54 -1.65 6.50
N LYS A 203 31.80 -0.41 6.90
CA LYS A 203 31.74 0.82 6.07
C LYS A 203 32.80 0.88 4.96
N ASP A 204 33.72 -0.07 4.98
CA ASP A 204 34.80 -0.33 4.03
C ASP A 204 34.46 -1.38 2.96
N ASP A 205 33.37 -2.15 3.13
CA ASP A 205 32.97 -3.24 2.23
C ASP A 205 31.96 -2.72 1.18
N GLU A 206 32.29 -2.80 -0.11
CA GLU A 206 31.43 -2.30 -1.17
C GLU A 206 30.21 -3.18 -1.44
N ARG A 207 30.24 -4.45 -1.00
CA ARG A 207 29.24 -5.46 -1.38
C ARG A 207 27.88 -5.16 -0.75
N ALA A 208 27.88 -4.67 0.49
CA ALA A 208 26.70 -4.18 1.20
C ALA A 208 26.05 -3.01 0.44
N TYR A 209 26.81 -1.95 0.14
CA TYR A 209 26.33 -0.80 -0.64
C TYR A 209 25.85 -1.21 -2.04
N THR A 210 26.55 -2.11 -2.72
CA THR A 210 26.15 -2.62 -4.05
C THR A 210 24.80 -3.32 -4.00
N THR A 211 24.58 -4.17 -2.98
CA THR A 211 23.33 -4.92 -2.83
C THR A 211 22.17 -4.03 -2.41
N ARG A 212 22.43 -3.01 -1.58
CA ARG A 212 21.43 -2.01 -1.21
C ARG A 212 21.06 -1.10 -2.39
N ALA A 213 22.03 -0.69 -3.20
CA ALA A 213 21.81 0.03 -4.46
C ALA A 213 20.93 -0.76 -5.44
N LEU A 214 21.18 -2.08 -5.58
CA LEU A 214 20.34 -2.98 -6.38
C LEU A 214 18.89 -3.00 -5.88
N ALA A 215 18.69 -3.17 -4.58
CA ALA A 215 17.35 -3.23 -3.99
C ALA A 215 16.59 -1.89 -4.10
N TYR A 216 17.25 -0.75 -3.84
CA TYR A 216 16.67 0.58 -4.08
C TYR A 216 16.31 0.79 -5.55
N TYR A 217 17.14 0.33 -6.49
CA TYR A 217 16.88 0.43 -7.93
C TYR A 217 15.63 -0.35 -8.35
N GLN A 218 15.43 -1.57 -7.84
CA GLN A 218 14.20 -2.35 -8.07
C GLN A 218 12.96 -1.69 -7.43
N MET A 219 13.14 -1.10 -6.24
CA MET A 219 12.10 -0.28 -5.59
C MET A 219 11.89 1.10 -6.23
N LYS A 220 12.62 1.42 -7.31
CA LYS A 220 12.56 2.67 -8.08
C LYS A 220 12.98 3.93 -7.31
N ASP A 221 13.66 3.78 -6.17
CA ASP A 221 14.35 4.87 -5.49
C ASP A 221 15.70 5.11 -6.18
N TYR A 222 15.65 5.80 -7.33
CA TYR A 222 16.83 6.08 -8.14
C TYR A 222 17.82 7.04 -7.44
N ALA A 223 17.37 7.80 -6.44
CA ALA A 223 18.24 8.69 -5.67
C ALA A 223 19.11 7.90 -4.71
N GLN A 224 18.52 7.06 -3.85
CA GLN A 224 19.29 6.19 -2.95
C GLN A 224 20.08 5.12 -3.72
N ALA A 225 19.54 4.58 -4.81
CA ALA A 225 20.29 3.66 -5.68
C ALA A 225 21.54 4.30 -6.30
N LEU A 226 21.48 5.60 -6.67
CA LEU A 226 22.63 6.33 -7.18
C LEU A 226 23.63 6.66 -6.06
N GLU A 227 23.16 7.05 -4.87
CA GLU A 227 24.00 7.34 -3.71
C GLU A 227 24.82 6.10 -3.29
N ASP A 228 24.16 4.95 -3.08
CA ASP A 228 24.83 3.71 -2.72
C ASP A 228 25.72 3.16 -3.85
N ALA A 229 25.32 3.29 -5.12
CA ALA A 229 26.16 2.89 -6.24
C ALA A 229 27.45 3.73 -6.33
N ASN A 230 27.33 5.04 -6.12
CA ASN A 230 28.50 5.93 -6.07
C ASN A 230 29.36 5.66 -4.82
N ARG A 231 28.75 5.30 -3.68
CA ARG A 231 29.47 4.87 -2.46
C ARG A 231 30.23 3.56 -2.69
N ALA A 232 29.63 2.59 -3.36
CA ALA A 232 30.30 1.34 -3.75
C ALA A 232 31.46 1.58 -4.73
N LEU A 233 31.29 2.47 -5.72
CA LEU A 233 32.36 2.86 -6.65
C LEU A 233 33.51 3.62 -5.98
N ALA A 234 33.23 4.39 -4.93
CA ALA A 234 34.27 5.07 -4.15
C ALA A 234 35.12 4.11 -3.29
N LEU A 235 34.60 2.92 -2.97
CA LEU A 235 35.34 1.84 -2.31
C LEU A 235 36.03 0.92 -3.32
N ASN A 236 35.33 0.54 -4.39
CA ASN A 236 35.85 -0.29 -5.48
C ASN A 236 35.42 0.25 -6.85
N GLY A 237 36.28 1.05 -7.48
CA GLY A 237 36.03 1.64 -8.80
C GLY A 237 35.95 0.63 -9.96
N ALA A 238 36.29 -0.64 -9.75
CA ALA A 238 36.16 -1.71 -10.74
C ALA A 238 34.79 -2.44 -10.67
N ASN A 239 33.94 -2.10 -9.70
CA ASN A 239 32.64 -2.72 -9.49
C ASN A 239 31.67 -2.44 -10.67
N LYS A 240 31.55 -3.41 -11.58
CA LYS A 240 30.73 -3.29 -12.81
C LYS A 240 29.25 -3.07 -12.50
N VAL A 241 28.75 -3.71 -11.44
CA VAL A 241 27.33 -3.67 -11.03
C VAL A 241 26.99 -2.25 -10.54
N ALA A 242 27.80 -1.69 -9.64
CA ALA A 242 27.64 -0.32 -9.18
C ALA A 242 27.82 0.70 -10.33
N MET A 243 28.74 0.46 -11.27
CA MET A 243 28.87 1.27 -12.51
C MET A 243 27.62 1.19 -13.40
N GLN A 244 26.99 0.02 -13.54
CA GLN A 244 25.74 -0.15 -14.28
C GLN A 244 24.59 0.59 -13.58
N ILE A 245 24.42 0.41 -12.26
CA ILE A 245 23.38 1.09 -11.48
C ILE A 245 23.56 2.60 -11.56
N SER A 246 24.78 3.13 -11.35
CA SER A 246 25.06 4.57 -11.44
C SER A 246 24.69 5.14 -12.83
N LYS A 247 25.00 4.42 -13.92
CA LYS A 247 24.59 4.80 -15.30
C LYS A 247 23.08 4.73 -15.55
N MET A 248 22.36 3.78 -14.92
CA MET A 248 20.91 3.61 -15.12
C MET A 248 20.05 4.43 -14.15
N ALA A 249 20.56 4.72 -12.97
CA ALA A 249 19.92 5.55 -11.95
C ALA A 249 20.20 7.03 -12.21
N GLY A 250 21.42 7.41 -12.63
CA GLY A 250 21.84 8.79 -12.91
C GLY A 250 20.81 9.62 -13.69
N PRO A 251 20.43 9.23 -14.92
CA PRO A 251 19.43 9.97 -15.71
C PRO A 251 18.03 10.02 -15.10
N ARG A 252 17.71 9.11 -14.16
CA ARG A 252 16.42 9.01 -13.47
C ARG A 252 16.38 9.74 -12.13
N ALA A 253 17.55 9.94 -11.49
CA ALA A 253 17.74 10.74 -10.29
C ALA A 253 17.92 12.23 -10.64
N SER A 254 18.67 12.54 -11.70
CA SER A 254 18.92 13.91 -12.18
C SER A 254 17.73 14.55 -12.94
N ALA A 255 16.54 13.99 -12.83
CA ALA A 255 15.34 14.41 -13.56
C ALA A 255 14.43 15.46 -12.87
N PRO A 256 14.95 16.53 -12.21
CA PRO A 256 14.12 17.71 -11.91
C PRO A 256 14.73 19.05 -12.40
N GLN A 257 15.01 19.20 -13.70
CA GLN A 257 15.40 20.51 -14.24
C GLN A 257 15.13 20.74 -15.74
N ASP A 258 13.84 20.82 -16.12
CA ASP A 258 13.41 21.59 -17.30
C ASP A 258 12.00 22.21 -17.10
N LEU A 259 11.67 22.50 -15.84
CA LEU A 259 10.54 23.36 -15.48
C LEU A 259 11.00 24.81 -15.62
N GLY A 260 10.30 25.62 -16.43
CA GLY A 260 10.60 27.04 -16.66
C GLY A 260 10.32 27.93 -15.44
N LEU A 261 11.03 27.69 -14.34
CA LEU A 261 10.88 28.39 -13.06
C LEU A 261 11.52 29.78 -13.11
N ASN A 262 10.80 30.77 -12.59
CA ASN A 262 11.23 32.16 -12.61
C ASN A 262 12.29 32.47 -11.50
N PRO A 263 12.97 33.63 -11.54
CA PRO A 263 14.05 33.95 -10.60
C PRO A 263 13.64 33.95 -9.12
N LEU A 264 12.37 34.23 -8.80
CA LEU A 264 11.85 34.16 -7.42
C LEU A 264 11.75 32.69 -6.94
N GLN A 265 11.32 31.78 -7.81
CA GLN A 265 11.26 30.35 -7.52
C GLN A 265 12.66 29.75 -7.39
N GLN A 266 13.62 30.19 -8.23
CA GLN A 266 15.02 29.80 -8.13
C GLN A 266 15.66 30.28 -6.81
N ALA A 267 15.39 31.53 -6.40
CA ALA A 267 15.85 32.07 -5.12
C ALA A 267 15.28 31.32 -3.91
N ALA A 268 13.98 30.97 -3.95
CA ALA A 268 13.33 30.18 -2.90
C ALA A 268 13.89 28.75 -2.80
N ALA A 269 14.09 28.07 -3.93
CA ALA A 269 14.72 26.74 -3.96
C ALA A 269 16.15 26.78 -3.39
N ALA A 270 16.96 27.75 -3.82
CA ALA A 270 18.31 27.95 -3.29
C ALA A 270 18.34 28.35 -1.82
N GLN A 271 17.26 28.90 -1.25
CA GLN A 271 17.16 29.16 0.20
C GLN A 271 16.79 27.88 0.98
N LEU A 272 15.79 27.13 0.52
CA LEU A 272 15.42 25.83 1.10
C LEU A 272 16.60 24.86 1.19
N ASP A 273 17.42 24.78 0.13
CA ASP A 273 18.59 23.91 0.09
C ASP A 273 19.66 24.34 1.13
N ARG A 274 19.89 25.65 1.29
CA ARG A 274 20.79 26.18 2.34
C ARG A 274 20.27 25.93 3.75
N GLU A 275 18.96 26.05 3.98
CA GLU A 275 18.33 25.76 5.28
C GLU A 275 18.40 24.26 5.61
N PHE A 276 18.23 23.38 4.62
CA PHE A 276 18.38 21.94 4.76
C PHE A 276 19.83 21.55 5.12
N GLN A 277 20.82 22.05 4.38
CA GLN A 277 22.24 21.81 4.66
C GLN A 277 22.66 22.33 6.04
N ALA A 278 22.13 23.48 6.48
CA ALA A 278 22.37 24.01 7.83
C ALA A 278 21.80 23.10 8.93
N ALA A 279 20.57 22.62 8.78
CA ALA A 279 19.96 21.68 9.72
C ALA A 279 20.72 20.34 9.80
N GLN A 280 21.21 19.83 8.66
CA GLN A 280 21.99 18.59 8.62
C GLN A 280 23.38 18.76 9.22
N ALA A 281 24.05 19.89 9.01
CA ALA A 281 25.29 20.24 9.71
C ALA A 281 25.08 20.33 11.24
N GLN A 282 24.01 20.97 11.70
CA GLN A 282 23.67 21.09 13.12
C GLN A 282 23.40 19.72 13.77
N ARG A 283 22.68 18.81 13.08
CA ARG A 283 22.49 17.42 13.52
C ARG A 283 23.82 16.69 13.69
N ASN A 284 24.69 16.76 12.68
CA ASN A 284 26.00 16.12 12.72
C ASN A 284 26.89 16.66 13.85
N GLN A 285 26.76 17.96 14.16
CA GLN A 285 27.47 18.61 15.26
C GLN A 285 26.99 18.12 16.64
N VAL A 286 25.67 17.99 16.84
CA VAL A 286 25.08 17.39 18.05
C VAL A 286 25.51 15.93 18.22
N GLU A 287 25.52 15.16 17.13
CA GLU A 287 25.94 13.75 17.16
C GLU A 287 27.44 13.60 17.49
N ALA A 288 28.29 14.53 17.01
CA ALA A 288 29.70 14.60 17.40
C ALA A 288 29.88 14.96 18.88
N THR A 289 29.07 15.89 19.43
CA THR A 289 29.09 16.22 20.86
C THR A 289 28.66 15.03 21.73
N LEU A 290 27.63 14.29 21.33
CA LEU A 290 27.18 13.09 22.04
C LEU A 290 28.25 11.99 22.09
N ARG A 291 29.08 11.85 21.04
CA ARG A 291 30.21 10.91 21.00
C ARG A 291 31.43 11.36 21.83
N GLN A 292 31.46 12.60 22.33
CA GLN A 292 32.54 13.14 23.16
C GLN A 292 32.14 13.30 24.65
N ALA A 293 30.88 12.99 25.00
CA ALA A 293 30.42 13.03 26.38
C ALA A 293 31.08 11.92 27.23
N PRO A 294 31.70 12.23 28.39
CA PRO A 294 32.31 11.21 29.25
C PRO A 294 31.25 10.34 29.94
N PRO A 295 31.52 9.06 30.21
CA PRO A 295 30.56 8.15 30.82
C PRO A 295 30.28 8.51 32.29
N THR A 296 29.15 9.17 32.54
CA THR A 296 28.68 9.47 33.90
C THR A 296 28.13 8.23 34.61
N ARG A 297 28.26 8.23 35.95
CA ARG A 297 27.96 7.10 36.84
C ARG A 297 26.58 6.48 36.61
N ALA A 298 26.51 5.16 36.77
CA ALA A 298 25.28 4.39 36.77
C ALA A 298 24.27 4.94 37.80
N ALA A 299 23.04 5.19 37.34
CA ALA A 299 21.87 5.23 38.20
C ALA A 299 21.45 3.79 38.60
N ALA A 300 20.58 3.66 39.60
CA ALA A 300 20.18 2.36 40.13
C ALA A 300 19.50 1.46 39.07
N ASP A 301 19.71 0.14 39.17
CA ASP A 301 19.16 -0.88 38.25
C ASP A 301 17.62 -0.80 38.24
N PRO A 302 16.96 -0.61 37.07
CA PRO A 302 15.52 -0.42 37.03
C PRO A 302 14.76 -1.66 37.50
N THR A 303 13.72 -1.46 38.32
CA THR A 303 12.89 -2.56 38.82
C THR A 303 12.05 -3.20 37.71
N ALA A 304 11.57 -4.43 37.93
CA ALA A 304 10.65 -5.09 36.99
C ALA A 304 9.38 -4.25 36.72
N ASP A 305 8.87 -3.47 37.68
CA ASP A 305 7.79 -2.52 37.44
C ASP A 305 8.21 -1.34 36.53
N SER A 306 9.44 -0.85 36.61
CA SER A 306 9.96 0.15 35.66
C SER A 306 10.03 -0.42 34.24
N PHE A 307 10.50 -1.67 34.08
CA PHE A 307 10.52 -2.33 32.78
C PHE A 307 9.12 -2.68 32.27
N ASN A 308 8.18 -3.07 33.13
CA ASN A 308 6.77 -3.26 32.77
C ASN A 308 6.11 -1.95 32.32
N GLN A 309 6.40 -0.81 32.98
CA GLN A 309 5.96 0.50 32.54
C GLN A 309 6.61 0.91 31.20
N GLN A 310 7.90 0.63 31.00
CA GLN A 310 8.57 0.83 29.71
C GLN A 310 7.94 -0.03 28.60
N ALA A 311 7.60 -1.29 28.87
CA ALA A 311 6.90 -2.16 27.92
C ALA A 311 5.50 -1.63 27.57
N ALA A 312 4.70 -1.25 28.58
CA ALA A 312 3.39 -0.64 28.38
C ALA A 312 3.47 0.66 27.56
N ASN A 313 4.46 1.51 27.83
CA ASN A 313 4.67 2.74 27.08
C ASN A 313 5.20 2.48 25.66
N ARG A 314 6.05 1.48 25.45
CA ARG A 314 6.49 1.06 24.11
C ARG A 314 5.35 0.49 23.27
N ILE A 315 4.45 -0.29 23.87
CA ILE A 315 3.20 -0.73 23.21
C ILE A 315 2.35 0.48 22.80
N LYS A 316 2.15 1.46 23.68
CA LYS A 316 1.43 2.71 23.35
C LYS A 316 2.11 3.55 22.25
N LEU A 317 3.43 3.46 22.11
CA LEU A 317 4.23 4.16 21.09
C LEU A 317 4.44 3.32 19.81
N GLY A 318 3.79 2.16 19.66
CA GLY A 318 3.94 1.27 18.51
C GLY A 318 5.28 0.53 18.42
N ASP A 319 6.13 0.63 19.44
CA ASP A 319 7.41 -0.08 19.56
C ASP A 319 7.18 -1.51 20.12
N TYR A 320 6.43 -2.33 19.40
CA TYR A 320 6.08 -3.68 19.84
C TYR A 320 7.33 -4.58 19.97
N GLN A 321 8.32 -4.42 19.09
CA GLN A 321 9.58 -5.17 19.17
C GLN A 321 10.42 -4.74 20.38
N GLY A 322 10.56 -3.45 20.64
CA GLY A 322 11.21 -2.96 21.85
C GLY A 322 10.45 -3.30 23.13
N ALA A 323 9.12 -3.45 23.09
CA ALA A 323 8.33 -3.98 24.20
C ALA A 323 8.65 -5.47 24.44
N ILE A 324 8.65 -6.30 23.39
CA ILE A 324 9.03 -7.73 23.46
C ILE A 324 10.45 -7.89 24.04
N GLN A 325 11.42 -7.08 23.58
CA GLN A 325 12.79 -7.09 24.09
C GLN A 325 12.87 -6.72 25.59
N VAL A 326 12.16 -5.67 26.02
CA VAL A 326 12.14 -5.25 27.43
C VAL A 326 11.46 -6.31 28.32
N THR A 327 10.30 -6.82 27.91
CA THR A 327 9.62 -7.88 28.68
C THR A 327 10.42 -9.17 28.74
N SER A 328 11.15 -9.55 27.69
CA SER A 328 11.97 -10.76 27.70
C SER A 328 13.07 -10.70 28.74
N ARG A 329 13.76 -9.56 28.86
CA ARG A 329 14.75 -9.32 29.93
C ARG A 329 14.17 -9.37 31.34
N VAL A 330 12.89 -9.02 31.53
CA VAL A 330 12.20 -9.21 32.81
C VAL A 330 11.87 -10.69 33.02
N ILE A 331 11.38 -11.40 32.02
CA ILE A 331 11.00 -12.83 32.11
C ILE A 331 12.23 -13.74 32.29
N GLU A 332 13.40 -13.35 31.77
CA GLU A 332 14.70 -13.98 32.02
C GLU A 332 15.15 -13.85 33.49
N ARG A 333 14.95 -12.67 34.10
CA ARG A 333 15.30 -12.40 35.51
C ARG A 333 14.26 -12.94 36.49
N GLU A 334 12.98 -12.87 36.12
CA GLU A 334 11.82 -13.24 36.92
C GLU A 334 10.86 -14.15 36.12
N PRO A 335 11.15 -15.46 35.99
CA PRO A 335 10.32 -16.42 35.23
C PRO A 335 8.90 -16.67 35.78
N ALA A 336 8.44 -15.90 36.75
CA ALA A 336 7.08 -15.90 37.30
C ALA A 336 6.34 -14.55 37.10
N ASN A 337 6.96 -13.53 36.49
CA ASN A 337 6.36 -12.20 36.36
C ASN A 337 5.20 -12.19 35.35
N ALA A 338 3.97 -12.36 35.86
CA ALA A 338 2.75 -12.44 35.07
C ALA A 338 2.52 -11.18 34.20
N LYS A 339 2.81 -9.98 34.73
CA LYS A 339 2.67 -8.71 34.00
C LYS A 339 3.61 -8.63 32.80
N ALA A 340 4.88 -9.00 32.97
CA ALA A 340 5.85 -9.00 31.88
C ALA A 340 5.43 -9.97 30.76
N ARG A 341 4.94 -11.16 31.12
CA ARG A 341 4.37 -12.10 30.15
C ARG A 341 3.12 -11.58 29.46
N TYR A 342 2.19 -10.96 30.19
CA TYR A 342 1.02 -10.32 29.60
C TYR A 342 1.41 -9.24 28.58
N PHE A 343 2.35 -8.33 28.93
CA PHE A 343 2.80 -7.31 27.99
C PHE A 343 3.52 -7.92 26.77
N ARG A 344 4.26 -9.02 26.94
CA ARG A 344 4.87 -9.74 25.82
C ARG A 344 3.79 -10.39 24.93
N ALA A 345 2.79 -11.04 25.51
CA ALA A 345 1.65 -11.63 24.79
C ALA A 345 0.81 -10.58 24.04
N ALA A 346 0.59 -9.40 24.64
CA ALA A 346 -0.08 -8.28 23.98
C ALA A 346 0.72 -7.77 22.77
N ALA A 347 2.03 -7.58 22.91
CA ALA A 347 2.90 -7.17 21.81
C ALA A 347 3.07 -8.27 20.74
N GLN A 348 3.04 -9.55 21.12
CA GLN A 348 3.01 -10.71 20.21
C GLN A 348 1.72 -10.75 19.39
N ASN A 349 0.55 -10.56 20.01
CA ASN A 349 -0.73 -10.43 19.29
C ASN A 349 -0.69 -9.27 18.28
N LEU A 350 -0.18 -8.10 18.67
CA LEU A 350 -0.03 -6.93 17.80
C LEU A 350 1.04 -7.09 16.70
N THR A 351 1.83 -8.17 16.73
CA THR A 351 2.84 -8.52 15.71
C THR A 351 2.57 -9.86 15.02
N GLY A 352 1.37 -10.45 15.19
CA GLY A 352 0.96 -11.70 14.53
C GLY A 352 1.55 -12.99 15.12
N GLN A 353 2.27 -12.92 16.24
CA GLN A 353 2.97 -14.04 16.88
C GLN A 353 2.04 -14.85 17.80
N TYR A 354 0.88 -15.26 17.31
CA TYR A 354 -0.23 -15.74 18.14
C TYR A 354 0.07 -16.99 19.00
N GLU A 355 0.83 -17.97 18.48
CA GLU A 355 1.24 -19.14 19.30
C GLU A 355 2.14 -18.72 20.48
N GLY A 356 3.00 -17.73 20.28
CA GLY A 356 3.81 -17.13 21.35
C GLY A 356 2.93 -16.42 22.39
N ALA A 357 1.94 -15.66 21.92
CA ALA A 357 0.99 -14.99 22.80
C ALA A 357 0.15 -15.99 23.64
N VAL A 358 -0.28 -17.10 23.05
CA VAL A 358 -0.95 -18.19 23.80
C VAL A 358 -0.04 -18.79 24.87
N ALA A 359 1.25 -19.00 24.55
CA ALA A 359 2.22 -19.57 25.49
C ALA A 359 2.53 -18.60 26.66
N ASP A 360 2.87 -17.35 26.38
CA ASP A 360 3.18 -16.36 27.41
C ASP A 360 1.94 -16.01 28.26
N ALA A 361 0.77 -15.82 27.66
CA ALA A 361 -0.45 -15.59 28.42
C ALA A 361 -0.84 -16.80 29.28
N SER A 362 -0.65 -18.03 28.80
CA SER A 362 -0.85 -19.24 29.63
C SER A 362 0.13 -19.31 30.81
N ALA A 363 1.38 -18.91 30.61
CA ALA A 363 2.39 -18.86 31.67
C ALA A 363 2.27 -17.61 32.58
N ALA A 364 1.46 -16.62 32.21
CA ALA A 364 0.97 -15.58 33.12
C ALA A 364 -0.18 -16.12 33.99
N LEU A 365 -1.14 -16.83 33.38
CA LEU A 365 -2.30 -17.42 34.07
C LEU A 365 -1.93 -18.60 34.98
N ALA A 366 -0.79 -19.26 34.75
CA ALA A 366 -0.21 -20.22 35.69
C ALA A 366 0.35 -19.56 36.97
N ALA A 367 0.64 -18.26 36.94
CA ALA A 367 1.12 -17.48 38.09
C ALA A 367 -0.01 -16.68 38.77
N ASP A 368 -0.98 -16.17 38.00
CA ASP A 368 -2.23 -15.59 38.50
C ASP A 368 -3.43 -16.07 37.64
N PRO A 369 -4.18 -17.09 38.09
CA PRO A 369 -5.36 -17.61 37.37
C PRO A 369 -6.52 -16.62 37.22
N ASN A 370 -6.50 -15.50 37.96
CA ASN A 370 -7.54 -14.47 37.91
C ASN A 370 -7.16 -13.25 37.06
N PHE A 371 -6.01 -13.26 36.39
CA PHE A 371 -5.52 -12.11 35.62
C PHE A 371 -6.32 -11.94 34.32
N THR A 372 -7.37 -11.12 34.36
CA THR A 372 -8.32 -10.87 33.25
C THR A 372 -7.63 -10.47 31.96
N ASP A 373 -6.61 -9.61 32.04
CA ASP A 373 -5.95 -9.07 30.85
C ASP A 373 -5.13 -10.15 30.12
N ALA A 374 -4.64 -11.15 30.87
CA ALA A 374 -4.00 -12.34 30.31
C ALA A 374 -5.01 -13.35 29.75
N LEU A 375 -6.20 -13.51 30.36
CA LEU A 375 -7.31 -14.27 29.76
C LEU A 375 -7.74 -13.66 28.42
N ASP A 376 -7.90 -12.33 28.38
CA ASP A 376 -8.30 -11.61 27.17
C ASP A 376 -7.23 -11.66 26.08
N ALA A 377 -5.94 -11.53 26.45
CA ALA A 377 -4.82 -11.69 25.52
C ALA A 377 -4.75 -13.12 24.95
N ARG A 378 -5.01 -14.14 25.77
CA ARG A 378 -5.03 -15.54 25.32
C ARG A 378 -6.24 -15.85 24.45
N ALA A 379 -7.42 -15.37 24.84
CA ALA A 379 -8.65 -15.52 24.05
C ALA A 379 -8.50 -14.85 22.67
N ASN A 380 -7.92 -13.65 22.62
CA ASN A 380 -7.65 -12.95 21.36
C ASN A 380 -6.70 -13.76 20.45
N ALA A 381 -5.58 -14.27 20.99
CA ALA A 381 -4.65 -15.12 20.26
C ALA A 381 -5.31 -16.41 19.74
N GLN A 382 -6.12 -17.06 20.57
CA GLN A 382 -6.89 -18.26 20.21
C GLN A 382 -7.93 -17.99 19.11
N LEU A 383 -8.59 -16.82 19.09
CA LEU A 383 -9.48 -16.43 18.00
C LEU A 383 -8.74 -16.37 16.66
N GLN A 384 -7.55 -15.74 16.62
CA GLN A 384 -6.73 -15.64 15.40
C GLN A 384 -6.21 -17.02 14.94
N LEU A 385 -6.00 -17.95 15.87
CA LEU A 385 -5.62 -19.34 15.60
C LEU A 385 -6.82 -20.27 15.32
N GLY A 386 -8.04 -19.74 15.19
CA GLY A 386 -9.26 -20.53 14.93
C GLY A 386 -9.74 -21.41 16.09
N ARG A 387 -9.15 -21.26 17.29
CA ARG A 387 -9.44 -22.08 18.49
C ARG A 387 -10.65 -21.56 19.26
N TYR A 388 -11.77 -21.32 18.58
CA TYR A 388 -12.93 -20.60 19.11
C TYR A 388 -13.52 -21.21 20.41
N ARG A 389 -13.42 -22.53 20.61
CA ARG A 389 -13.86 -23.22 21.84
C ARG A 389 -12.92 -23.05 23.03
N GLU A 390 -11.69 -22.61 22.82
CA GLU A 390 -10.78 -22.20 23.89
C GLU A 390 -11.05 -20.72 24.22
N ALA A 391 -11.14 -19.86 23.19
CA ALA A 391 -11.41 -18.43 23.36
C ALA A 391 -12.73 -18.14 24.09
N LEU A 392 -13.77 -18.93 23.80
CA LEU A 392 -15.06 -18.89 24.52
C LEU A 392 -14.87 -19.15 26.03
N ARG A 393 -14.07 -20.15 26.41
CA ARG A 393 -13.83 -20.51 27.82
C ARG A 393 -12.99 -19.47 28.55
N ASP A 394 -11.95 -18.95 27.92
CA ASP A 394 -11.11 -17.89 28.50
C ASP A 394 -11.91 -16.58 28.69
N ALA A 395 -12.77 -16.23 27.73
CA ALA A 395 -13.66 -15.08 27.84
C ALA A 395 -14.79 -15.28 28.87
N ASP A 396 -15.37 -16.48 28.97
CA ASP A 396 -16.31 -16.81 30.06
C ASP A 396 -15.66 -16.73 31.44
N GLN A 397 -14.41 -17.20 31.59
CA GLN A 397 -13.64 -17.05 32.83
C GLN A 397 -13.34 -15.58 33.15
N SER A 398 -12.92 -14.78 32.16
CA SER A 398 -12.64 -13.35 32.32
C SER A 398 -13.89 -12.57 32.79
N LEU A 399 -15.07 -12.92 32.27
CA LEU A 399 -16.36 -12.36 32.71
C LEU A 399 -16.85 -12.88 34.05
N ALA A 400 -16.48 -14.10 34.45
CA ALA A 400 -16.78 -14.62 35.79
C ALA A 400 -15.96 -13.90 36.89
N ILE A 401 -14.77 -13.42 36.54
CA ILE A 401 -13.90 -12.61 37.43
C ILE A 401 -14.30 -11.14 37.40
N ASN A 402 -14.52 -10.57 36.20
CA ASN A 402 -14.87 -9.17 35.99
C ASN A 402 -16.07 -9.02 35.04
N PRO A 403 -17.31 -8.99 35.56
CA PRO A 403 -18.52 -8.77 34.76
C PRO A 403 -18.61 -7.39 34.07
N SER A 404 -17.67 -6.48 34.33
CA SER A 404 -17.58 -5.17 33.66
C SER A 404 -16.53 -5.16 32.54
N ASN A 405 -15.89 -6.30 32.22
CA ASN A 405 -14.87 -6.38 31.18
C ASN A 405 -15.47 -6.43 29.77
N ALA A 406 -15.51 -5.26 29.11
CA ALA A 406 -16.04 -5.10 27.76
C ALA A 406 -15.21 -5.85 26.68
N TYR A 407 -13.90 -6.04 26.88
CA TYR A 407 -13.06 -6.81 25.94
C TYR A 407 -13.36 -8.31 26.02
N ALA A 408 -13.60 -8.83 27.23
CA ALA A 408 -14.04 -10.22 27.41
C ALA A 408 -15.40 -10.48 26.75
N TYR A 409 -16.36 -9.55 26.86
CA TYR A 409 -17.63 -9.63 26.10
C TYR A 409 -17.40 -9.67 24.59
N LYS A 410 -16.55 -8.80 24.03
CA LYS A 410 -16.18 -8.82 22.60
C LYS A 410 -15.52 -10.14 22.18
N ASN A 411 -14.54 -10.62 22.94
CA ASN A 411 -13.86 -11.89 22.67
C ASN A 411 -14.85 -13.07 22.70
N ARG A 412 -15.80 -13.08 23.65
CA ARG A 412 -16.85 -14.09 23.71
C ARG A 412 -17.80 -14.01 22.52
N ALA A 413 -18.17 -12.80 22.10
CA ALA A 413 -19.05 -12.58 20.97
C ALA A 413 -18.42 -13.06 19.64
N LEU A 414 -17.13 -12.77 19.41
CA LEU A 414 -16.36 -13.27 18.26
C LEU A 414 -16.26 -14.80 18.27
N ALA A 415 -16.03 -15.41 19.44
CA ALA A 415 -16.02 -16.87 19.57
C ALA A 415 -17.40 -17.48 19.22
N LYS A 416 -18.48 -16.83 19.66
CA LYS A 416 -19.86 -17.24 19.35
C LYS A 416 -20.25 -17.05 17.89
N GLU A 417 -19.81 -15.96 17.24
CA GLU A 417 -20.00 -15.72 15.79
C GLU A 417 -19.45 -16.93 14.99
N ASN A 418 -18.20 -17.31 15.28
CA ASN A 418 -17.51 -18.41 14.61
C ASN A 418 -18.00 -19.82 15.03
N LEU A 419 -18.71 -19.93 16.16
CA LEU A 419 -19.40 -21.16 16.58
C LEU A 419 -20.88 -21.22 16.14
N GLY A 420 -21.39 -20.18 15.48
CA GLY A 420 -22.76 -20.10 14.96
C GLY A 420 -23.82 -19.64 15.96
N ASP A 421 -23.45 -19.26 17.18
CA ASP A 421 -24.37 -18.67 18.17
C ASP A 421 -24.56 -17.17 17.92
N LEU A 422 -25.30 -16.86 16.86
CA LEU A 422 -25.61 -15.47 16.50
C LEU A 422 -26.43 -14.74 17.58
N GLY A 423 -27.23 -15.47 18.38
CA GLY A 423 -28.03 -14.88 19.45
C GLY A 423 -27.18 -14.42 20.63
N GLY A 424 -26.33 -15.31 21.16
CA GLY A 424 -25.40 -14.96 22.22
C GLY A 424 -24.34 -13.95 21.78
N MET A 425 -23.90 -13.99 20.51
CA MET A 425 -23.01 -13.00 19.92
C MET A 425 -23.60 -11.58 19.97
N ILE A 426 -24.85 -11.39 19.52
CA ILE A 426 -25.52 -10.08 19.51
C ILE A 426 -25.63 -9.51 20.92
N ASN A 427 -26.03 -10.35 21.88
CA ASN A 427 -26.25 -9.92 23.27
C ASN A 427 -24.92 -9.60 23.97
N ASP A 428 -23.84 -10.32 23.67
CA ASP A 428 -22.50 -9.99 24.19
C ASP A 428 -21.95 -8.70 23.57
N TYR A 429 -22.19 -8.43 22.28
CA TYR A 429 -21.83 -7.14 21.67
C TYR A 429 -22.64 -5.97 22.25
N ARG A 430 -23.92 -6.16 22.59
CA ARG A 430 -24.70 -5.15 23.35
C ARG A 430 -24.08 -4.89 24.73
N ALA A 431 -23.66 -5.94 25.43
CA ALA A 431 -23.01 -5.81 26.73
C ALA A 431 -21.65 -5.08 26.63
N ALA A 432 -20.82 -5.41 25.64
CA ALA A 432 -19.57 -4.71 25.37
C ALA A 432 -19.78 -3.21 25.09
N ALA A 433 -20.70 -2.87 24.18
CA ALA A 433 -21.03 -1.48 23.82
C ALA A 433 -21.57 -0.68 25.03
N LYS A 434 -22.45 -1.29 25.83
CA LYS A 434 -22.98 -0.67 27.07
C LYS A 434 -21.89 -0.41 28.12
N LEU A 435 -20.81 -1.18 28.14
CA LEU A 435 -19.69 -1.05 29.08
C LEU A 435 -18.57 -0.12 28.56
N SER A 436 -18.34 -0.07 27.25
CA SER A 436 -17.46 0.93 26.62
C SER A 436 -18.00 1.36 25.25
N PRO A 437 -18.32 2.66 25.04
CA PRO A 437 -18.84 3.21 23.79
C PRO A 437 -17.95 2.97 22.56
N GLN A 438 -16.67 2.64 22.75
CA GLN A 438 -15.78 2.24 21.64
C GLN A 438 -16.33 1.05 20.82
N PHE A 439 -17.19 0.22 21.42
CA PHE A 439 -17.82 -0.93 20.76
C PHE A 439 -19.23 -0.62 20.18
N ASP A 440 -19.76 0.60 20.33
CA ASP A 440 -21.01 1.02 19.66
C ASP A 440 -20.88 0.94 18.12
N SER A 441 -19.69 1.27 17.60
CA SER A 441 -19.35 1.20 16.18
C SER A 441 -19.39 -0.23 15.64
N GLU A 442 -18.82 -1.18 16.39
CA GLU A 442 -18.84 -2.62 16.10
C GLU A 442 -20.28 -3.15 16.16
N LEU A 443 -21.03 -2.84 17.22
CA LEU A 443 -22.44 -3.23 17.36
C LEU A 443 -23.31 -2.68 16.20
N GLN A 444 -23.05 -1.44 15.75
CA GLN A 444 -23.71 -0.86 14.57
C GLN A 444 -23.32 -1.55 13.26
N GLU A 445 -22.08 -2.00 13.07
CA GLU A 445 -21.72 -2.83 11.91
C GLU A 445 -22.43 -4.19 11.97
N ILE A 446 -22.42 -4.85 13.11
CA ILE A 446 -22.98 -6.20 13.29
C ILE A 446 -24.51 -6.17 13.15
N SER A 447 -25.17 -5.10 13.59
CA SER A 447 -26.58 -4.77 13.31
C SER A 447 -26.87 -4.68 11.80
N ARG A 448 -25.97 -4.09 11.00
CA ARG A 448 -26.08 -4.03 9.54
C ARG A 448 -25.76 -5.37 8.87
N ARG A 449 -24.74 -6.09 9.35
CA ARG A 449 -24.27 -7.40 8.85
C ARG A 449 -25.33 -8.49 9.02
N TYR A 450 -26.00 -8.53 10.17
CA TYR A 450 -27.02 -9.54 10.51
C TYR A 450 -28.47 -9.01 10.53
N ASN A 451 -28.68 -7.74 10.15
CA ASN A 451 -29.99 -7.09 10.00
C ASN A 451 -30.91 -7.17 11.24
N PHE A 452 -30.35 -7.01 12.44
CA PHE A 452 -31.13 -6.87 13.69
C PHE A 452 -31.19 -5.41 14.15
N ARG A 453 -32.24 -5.07 14.89
CA ARG A 453 -32.43 -3.71 15.44
C ARG A 453 -31.64 -3.53 16.74
N LEU A 454 -30.91 -2.42 16.81
CA LEU A 454 -30.20 -1.97 18.01
C LEU A 454 -31.18 -1.79 19.18
N ASP A 455 -32.23 -1.01 18.96
CA ASP A 455 -33.26 -0.63 19.95
C ASP A 455 -34.27 -1.73 20.30
N ALA A 456 -34.09 -2.96 19.78
CA ALA A 456 -34.98 -4.07 20.12
C ALA A 456 -34.67 -4.58 21.53
N PRO A 457 -35.69 -4.75 22.42
CA PRO A 457 -35.49 -5.39 23.71
C PRO A 457 -34.99 -6.83 23.51
N GLU A 458 -34.18 -7.31 24.45
CA GLU A 458 -33.37 -8.53 24.32
C GLU A 458 -34.17 -9.73 23.73
N PRO A 459 -33.84 -10.19 22.51
CA PRO A 459 -34.57 -11.28 21.88
C PRO A 459 -34.30 -12.62 22.59
N PHE A 460 -35.33 -13.15 23.24
CA PHE A 460 -35.54 -14.55 23.64
C PHE A 460 -34.30 -15.44 23.80
N ALA A 461 -33.97 -15.77 25.05
CA ALA A 461 -33.09 -16.88 25.37
C ALA A 461 -33.59 -18.18 24.69
N ALA A 462 -32.68 -18.87 23.98
CA ALA A 462 -33.02 -20.01 23.15
C ALA A 462 -33.28 -21.29 23.96
N ALA A 463 -34.53 -21.48 24.39
CA ALA A 463 -35.03 -22.78 24.86
C ALA A 463 -35.41 -23.68 23.65
N ALA A 464 -35.18 -25.00 23.76
CA ALA A 464 -35.06 -25.87 22.60
C ALA A 464 -36.35 -26.59 22.12
N ALA A 465 -36.54 -26.62 20.78
CA ALA A 465 -37.39 -27.56 20.01
C ALA A 465 -38.93 -27.51 20.26
N PRO A 466 -39.78 -28.21 19.46
CA PRO A 466 -39.56 -29.00 18.23
C PRO A 466 -40.43 -28.55 17.01
N LYS A 467 -40.29 -29.26 15.86
CA LYS A 467 -41.14 -29.10 14.65
C LYS A 467 -42.53 -29.76 14.85
N PRO A 468 -43.63 -29.24 14.24
CA PRO A 468 -44.35 -30.04 13.23
C PRO A 468 -45.07 -29.24 12.09
N ARG A 469 -46.04 -29.88 11.41
CA ARG A 469 -46.55 -29.60 10.05
C ARG A 469 -47.87 -28.77 9.94
N SER A 470 -47.93 -27.98 8.87
CA SER A 470 -49.02 -27.78 7.88
C SER A 470 -50.41 -27.16 8.20
N ARG A 471 -51.08 -26.75 7.10
CA ARG A 471 -52.54 -26.61 6.87
C ARG A 471 -53.34 -25.41 7.40
N ARG A 472 -52.74 -24.30 7.86
CA ARG A 472 -53.48 -23.07 8.27
C ARG A 472 -53.40 -21.83 7.34
N TYR A 473 -52.73 -21.92 6.19
CA TYR A 473 -52.49 -20.75 5.31
C TYR A 473 -53.72 -20.17 4.59
N LEU A 474 -54.84 -20.89 4.51
CA LEU A 474 -55.99 -20.48 3.68
C LEU A 474 -56.81 -19.31 4.27
N VAL A 475 -56.80 -19.12 5.60
CA VAL A 475 -57.66 -18.13 6.28
C VAL A 475 -57.07 -16.71 6.21
N VAL A 476 -55.74 -16.58 6.20
CA VAL A 476 -55.06 -15.26 6.21
C VAL A 476 -55.21 -14.54 4.87
N LEU A 477 -55.32 -15.27 3.75
CA LEU A 477 -55.45 -14.69 2.41
C LEU A 477 -56.76 -13.92 2.15
N LEU A 478 -57.78 -14.09 3.01
CA LEU A 478 -59.06 -13.40 2.85
C LEU A 478 -59.15 -12.06 3.60
N SER A 479 -58.26 -11.76 4.55
CA SER A 479 -58.31 -10.51 5.33
C SER A 479 -57.59 -9.32 4.65
N SER A 480 -56.66 -9.59 3.72
CA SER A 480 -55.84 -8.56 3.06
C SER A 480 -56.56 -7.79 1.95
N LEU A 481 -57.68 -8.30 1.41
CA LEU A 481 -58.43 -7.65 0.32
C LEU A 481 -59.23 -6.41 0.75
N VAL A 482 -59.60 -6.28 2.04
CA VAL A 482 -60.39 -5.14 2.54
C VAL A 482 -59.52 -3.92 2.83
N GLY A 483 -58.30 -4.14 3.34
CA GLY A 483 -57.39 -3.04 3.73
C GLY A 483 -56.89 -2.19 2.56
N GLY A 484 -56.65 -2.81 1.39
CA GLY A 484 -56.11 -2.11 0.21
C GLY A 484 -57.05 -1.05 -0.36
N LEU A 485 -58.37 -1.21 -0.20
CA LEU A 485 -59.37 -0.31 -0.79
C LEU A 485 -59.45 1.06 -0.07
N LEU A 486 -59.08 1.12 1.21
CA LEU A 486 -59.16 2.34 2.02
C LEU A 486 -58.03 3.35 1.77
N ILE A 487 -56.87 2.89 1.29
CA ILE A 487 -55.71 3.76 1.03
C ILE A 487 -55.88 4.54 -0.28
N ALA A 488 -56.56 3.95 -1.28
CA ALA A 488 -56.72 4.53 -2.62
C ALA A 488 -57.52 5.85 -2.66
N VAL A 489 -58.37 6.13 -1.66
CA VAL A 489 -59.26 7.30 -1.64
C VAL A 489 -58.57 8.55 -1.06
N GLY A 490 -57.49 8.39 -0.27
CA GLY A 490 -56.88 9.49 0.49
C GLY A 490 -56.02 10.48 -0.29
N LEU A 491 -55.64 10.17 -1.54
CA LEU A 491 -54.50 10.82 -2.23
C LEU A 491 -54.87 11.86 -3.30
N VAL A 492 -56.11 12.36 -3.33
CA VAL A 492 -56.66 13.16 -4.46
C VAL A 492 -56.73 14.69 -4.17
N ARG A 493 -56.34 15.18 -2.98
CA ARG A 493 -56.34 16.63 -2.67
C ARG A 493 -55.14 17.08 -1.82
N VAL A 494 -54.20 17.81 -2.45
CA VAL A 494 -53.80 19.21 -2.15
C VAL A 494 -52.52 19.58 -2.93
N LEU A 495 -52.60 20.62 -3.76
CA LEU A 495 -51.46 21.38 -4.31
C LEU A 495 -51.93 22.81 -4.67
N PRO A 496 -51.16 23.86 -4.31
CA PRO A 496 -51.26 25.13 -5.04
C PRO A 496 -49.91 25.85 -5.28
N SER A 497 -49.43 25.75 -6.53
CA SER A 497 -48.71 26.75 -7.35
C SER A 497 -47.76 27.80 -6.73
N ARG A 498 -46.54 27.84 -7.29
CA ARG A 498 -45.38 28.73 -7.02
C ARG A 498 -45.59 30.26 -7.03
N LYS A 499 -46.79 30.81 -7.30
CA LYS A 499 -46.99 32.27 -7.51
C LYS A 499 -47.08 33.14 -6.25
N LYS A 500 -47.22 32.58 -5.04
CA LYS A 500 -47.37 33.38 -3.80
C LYS A 500 -46.06 33.85 -3.13
N MET A 501 -44.89 33.30 -3.48
CA MET A 501 -43.62 33.66 -2.80
C MET A 501 -43.16 35.11 -3.01
N LYS A 502 -43.37 35.70 -4.21
CA LYS A 502 -42.87 37.06 -4.50
C LYS A 502 -43.52 38.18 -3.69
N THR A 503 -44.68 37.96 -3.09
CA THR A 503 -45.42 38.98 -2.31
C THR A 503 -45.08 38.97 -0.82
N TRP A 504 -44.28 38.01 -0.35
CA TRP A 504 -43.88 37.90 1.06
C TRP A 504 -42.51 38.56 1.35
N LEU A 505 -41.72 38.82 0.31
CA LEU A 505 -40.31 39.27 0.40
C LEU A 505 -40.12 40.79 0.56
N THR A 506 -41.20 41.58 0.65
CA THR A 506 -41.12 43.06 0.63
C THR A 506 -41.68 43.73 1.89
N ARG A 507 -41.91 43.00 2.99
CA ARG A 507 -42.42 43.54 4.26
C ARG A 507 -41.80 42.92 5.52
N LEU A 508 -40.46 42.83 5.59
CA LEU A 508 -39.73 42.68 6.85
C LEU A 508 -38.41 43.50 6.82
N PRO A 509 -38.27 44.58 7.59
CA PRO A 509 -36.96 45.11 7.94
C PRO A 509 -36.28 44.18 8.96
N GLY A 510 -34.97 43.95 8.85
CA GLY A 510 -34.18 43.17 9.82
C GLY A 510 -33.64 41.82 9.35
N ALA A 511 -33.97 41.35 8.13
CA ALA A 511 -33.52 40.05 7.62
C ALA A 511 -31.98 39.87 7.51
N GLY A 512 -31.22 40.97 7.52
CA GLY A 512 -29.76 40.94 7.64
C GLY A 512 -29.28 40.55 9.04
N ASP A 513 -29.88 41.11 10.09
CA ASP A 513 -29.37 41.00 11.46
C ASP A 513 -29.64 39.65 12.11
N GLU A 514 -30.78 39.00 11.83
CA GLU A 514 -31.02 37.64 12.33
C GLU A 514 -30.12 36.61 11.65
N THR A 515 -29.89 36.75 10.34
CA THR A 515 -28.94 35.93 9.61
C THR A 515 -27.52 36.17 10.12
N ALA A 516 -27.12 37.43 10.34
CA ALA A 516 -25.84 37.79 10.95
C ALA A 516 -25.70 37.29 12.40
N ARG A 517 -26.79 37.20 13.18
CA ARG A 517 -26.81 36.66 14.55
C ARG A 517 -26.78 35.14 14.61
N ALA A 518 -27.42 34.43 13.68
CA ALA A 518 -27.19 33.00 13.51
C ALA A 518 -25.72 32.74 13.12
N ILE A 519 -25.18 33.55 12.21
CA ILE A 519 -23.76 33.63 11.86
C ILE A 519 -22.91 34.32 12.96
N ALA A 520 -23.48 34.67 14.12
CA ALA A 520 -22.74 35.13 15.31
C ALA A 520 -22.49 34.00 16.31
N GLY A 521 -23.46 33.09 16.52
CA GLY A 521 -23.42 32.07 17.58
C GLY A 521 -22.68 30.77 17.28
N GLY A 522 -22.43 30.42 16.01
CA GLY A 522 -21.75 29.17 15.65
C GLY A 522 -20.34 29.04 16.24
N PRO A 523 -19.91 27.83 16.67
CA PRO A 523 -18.59 27.64 17.26
C PRO A 523 -17.49 28.09 16.29
N SER A 524 -16.51 28.79 16.84
CA SER A 524 -15.38 29.33 16.09
C SER A 524 -14.13 28.54 16.42
N LEU A 525 -13.40 28.14 15.37
CA LEU A 525 -12.04 27.63 15.51
C LEU A 525 -11.11 28.81 15.87
N ALA A 526 -10.08 28.53 16.66
CA ALA A 526 -9.06 29.50 17.06
C ALA A 526 -8.35 30.13 15.84
N ALA A 527 -8.23 29.37 14.75
CA ALA A 527 -7.73 29.82 13.45
C ALA A 527 -8.65 30.82 12.69
N GLY A 528 -9.65 31.40 13.34
CA GLY A 528 -10.47 32.48 12.80
C GLY A 528 -11.73 32.04 12.04
N TYR A 529 -11.87 30.77 11.66
CA TYR A 529 -13.08 30.26 11.01
C TYR A 529 -14.28 30.20 11.96
N LYS A 530 -15.49 30.38 11.43
CA LYS A 530 -16.75 30.05 12.12
C LYS A 530 -17.49 28.95 11.37
N ILE A 531 -17.90 27.91 12.10
CA ILE A 531 -18.81 26.88 11.60
C ILE A 531 -20.23 27.46 11.47
N LEU A 532 -20.88 27.24 10.33
CA LEU A 532 -22.26 27.69 10.05
C LEU A 532 -23.27 26.54 10.18
N ARG A 533 -23.01 25.41 9.50
CA ARG A 533 -23.87 24.20 9.51
C ARG A 533 -23.11 22.97 9.01
N PRO A 534 -23.52 21.74 9.36
CA PRO A 534 -23.04 20.55 8.65
C PRO A 534 -23.52 20.54 7.19
N LEU A 535 -22.69 19.97 6.32
CA LEU A 535 -22.97 19.67 4.91
C LEU A 535 -23.16 18.16 4.67
N GLY A 536 -22.45 17.32 5.42
CA GLY A 536 -22.56 15.86 5.33
C GLY A 536 -21.65 15.13 6.32
N ASN A 537 -21.84 13.82 6.45
CA ASN A 537 -21.00 12.94 7.27
C ASN A 537 -20.54 11.75 6.40
N GLY A 538 -19.28 11.39 6.46
CA GLY A 538 -18.68 10.33 5.66
C GLY A 538 -17.71 9.44 6.45
N GLY A 539 -17.09 8.48 5.77
CA GLY A 539 -16.14 7.55 6.42
C GLY A 539 -15.03 8.28 7.19
N MET A 540 -14.50 9.37 6.62
CA MET A 540 -13.37 10.14 7.19
C MET A 540 -13.75 11.15 8.29
N GLY A 541 -15.05 11.40 8.52
CA GLY A 541 -15.52 12.44 9.45
C GLY A 541 -16.60 13.35 8.85
N ILE A 542 -16.79 14.52 9.47
CA ILE A 542 -17.93 15.42 9.21
C ILE A 542 -17.47 16.66 8.43
N VAL A 543 -18.23 17.02 7.39
CA VAL A 543 -18.01 18.23 6.58
C VAL A 543 -18.98 19.32 7.02
N TYR A 544 -18.48 20.54 7.19
CA TYR A 544 -19.23 21.73 7.58
C TYR A 544 -19.08 22.86 6.56
N GLU A 545 -20.13 23.66 6.36
CA GLU A 545 -20.01 25.00 5.79
C GLU A 545 -19.48 25.94 6.87
N ALA A 546 -18.47 26.74 6.54
CA ALA A 546 -17.85 27.70 7.44
C ALA A 546 -17.58 29.05 6.75
N LEU A 547 -17.46 30.10 7.56
CA LEU A 547 -17.03 31.43 7.14
C LEU A 547 -15.59 31.68 7.61
N ASP A 548 -14.71 31.95 6.65
CA ASP A 548 -13.39 32.53 6.87
C ASP A 548 -13.58 34.01 7.25
N LYS A 549 -13.35 34.38 8.52
CA LYS A 549 -13.56 35.75 9.00
C LYS A 549 -12.48 36.73 8.53
N ALA A 550 -11.30 36.25 8.14
CA ALA A 550 -10.19 37.09 7.72
C ALA A 550 -10.34 37.49 6.24
N LEU A 551 -10.80 36.55 5.40
CA LEU A 551 -11.00 36.76 3.97
C LEU A 551 -12.48 36.99 3.58
N GLY A 552 -13.41 36.93 4.54
CA GLY A 552 -14.84 37.21 4.32
C GLY A 552 -15.57 36.19 3.44
N ARG A 553 -15.01 35.00 3.23
CA ARG A 553 -15.44 34.02 2.22
C ARG A 553 -15.94 32.72 2.83
N LYS A 554 -16.82 32.02 2.10
CA LYS A 554 -17.24 30.66 2.46
C LYS A 554 -16.11 29.66 2.20
N VAL A 555 -15.99 28.67 3.08
CA VAL A 555 -15.11 27.51 2.96
C VAL A 555 -15.85 26.25 3.42
N ALA A 556 -15.42 25.08 2.96
CA ALA A 556 -15.90 23.80 3.47
C ALA A 556 -14.84 23.20 4.42
N ILE A 557 -15.20 22.88 5.66
CA ILE A 557 -14.25 22.34 6.65
C ILE A 557 -14.61 20.90 6.96
N LYS A 558 -13.68 19.98 6.71
CA LYS A 558 -13.78 18.56 7.06
C LYS A 558 -13.07 18.33 8.39
N LYS A 559 -13.82 18.11 9.47
CA LYS A 559 -13.25 17.57 10.72
C LYS A 559 -12.91 16.11 10.46
N MET A 560 -11.64 15.76 10.59
CA MET A 560 -11.20 14.37 10.58
C MET A 560 -11.64 13.70 11.89
N ARG A 561 -11.86 12.38 11.87
CA ARG A 561 -12.17 11.66 13.11
C ARG A 561 -10.96 11.57 14.05
N GLU A 562 -11.25 11.34 15.33
CA GLU A 562 -10.28 11.32 16.42
C GLU A 562 -9.26 10.17 16.29
N GLU A 563 -9.60 9.03 15.66
CA GLU A 563 -8.65 7.91 15.49
C GLU A 563 -7.47 8.26 14.54
N ILE A 564 -7.64 9.26 13.66
CA ILE A 564 -6.56 9.79 12.78
C ILE A 564 -5.66 10.76 13.55
N ALA A 565 -6.08 11.25 14.72
CA ALA A 565 -5.35 12.25 15.50
C ALA A 565 -4.40 11.65 16.54
N GLU A 566 -4.68 10.44 17.04
CA GLU A 566 -3.97 9.80 18.16
C GLU A 566 -2.68 9.06 17.75
N ASP A 567 -2.64 8.38 16.60
CA ASP A 567 -1.40 7.76 16.09
C ASP A 567 -0.51 8.81 15.40
N GLU A 568 0.58 9.22 16.08
CA GLU A 568 1.50 10.24 15.59
C GLU A 568 2.17 9.87 14.24
N ARG A 569 2.37 8.58 13.94
CA ARG A 569 2.96 8.11 12.66
C ARG A 569 1.95 8.12 11.53
N GLU A 570 0.74 7.60 11.75
CA GLU A 570 -0.34 7.61 10.75
C GLU A 570 -0.79 9.06 10.48
N ARG A 571 -0.87 9.90 11.52
CA ARG A 571 -1.11 11.34 11.43
C ARG A 571 -0.01 12.08 10.67
N ALA A 572 1.26 11.80 10.94
CA ALA A 572 2.37 12.39 10.17
C ALA A 572 2.32 11.99 8.68
N ARG A 573 1.98 10.72 8.38
CA ARG A 573 1.82 10.22 7.00
C ARG A 573 0.63 10.88 6.29
N PHE A 574 -0.51 11.00 7.00
CA PHE A 574 -1.71 11.69 6.53
C PHE A 574 -1.43 13.17 6.24
N LEU A 575 -0.74 13.88 7.13
CA LEU A 575 -0.32 15.26 6.93
C LEU A 575 0.64 15.39 5.73
N GLY A 576 1.50 14.39 5.50
CA GLY A 576 2.35 14.29 4.30
C GLY A 576 1.54 14.24 3.01
N GLU A 577 0.64 13.26 2.86
CA GLU A 577 -0.22 13.16 1.66
C GLU A 577 -1.15 14.37 1.51
N ALA A 578 -1.75 14.87 2.60
CA ALA A 578 -2.64 16.04 2.56
C ALA A 578 -1.91 17.32 2.08
N ARG A 579 -0.63 17.50 2.42
CA ARG A 579 0.21 18.60 1.90
C ARG A 579 0.51 18.44 0.41
N ILE A 580 0.74 17.22 -0.07
CA ILE A 580 0.93 16.93 -1.51
C ILE A 580 -0.35 17.25 -2.29
N VAL A 581 -1.52 16.83 -1.79
CA VAL A 581 -2.82 17.11 -2.41
C VAL A 581 -3.16 18.61 -2.34
N ALA A 582 -2.80 19.32 -1.26
CA ALA A 582 -2.98 20.77 -1.17
C ALA A 582 -2.15 21.56 -2.20
N GLY A 583 -1.08 20.98 -2.77
CA GLY A 583 -0.33 21.53 -3.90
C GLY A 583 -0.98 21.34 -5.28
N LEU A 584 -2.22 20.84 -5.35
CA LEU A 584 -2.97 20.64 -6.60
C LEU A 584 -3.96 21.79 -6.86
N HIS A 585 -3.48 22.86 -7.52
CA HIS A 585 -4.34 23.95 -7.98
C HIS A 585 -4.73 23.78 -9.45
N HIS A 586 -6.01 23.49 -9.72
CA HIS A 586 -6.55 23.24 -11.05
C HIS A 586 -8.07 23.54 -11.07
N PRO A 587 -8.63 24.19 -12.12
CA PRO A 587 -10.05 24.60 -12.13
C PRO A 587 -11.05 23.47 -11.91
N ASN A 588 -10.72 22.23 -12.30
CA ASN A 588 -11.56 21.05 -12.09
C ASN A 588 -11.20 20.22 -10.84
N ILE A 589 -10.37 20.73 -9.94
CA ILE A 589 -10.10 20.15 -8.61
C ILE A 589 -10.72 21.07 -7.56
N VAL A 590 -11.11 20.53 -6.40
CA VAL A 590 -11.48 21.31 -5.22
C VAL A 590 -10.22 21.67 -4.43
N ASP A 591 -9.90 22.96 -4.33
CA ASP A 591 -8.67 23.41 -3.66
C ASP A 591 -8.70 23.15 -2.15
N ILE A 592 -7.56 22.78 -1.58
CA ILE A 592 -7.33 22.78 -0.12
C ILE A 592 -6.67 24.11 0.24
N HIS A 593 -7.36 24.94 1.01
CA HIS A 593 -6.88 26.25 1.45
C HIS A 593 -5.92 26.19 2.63
N SER A 594 -6.18 25.30 3.60
CA SER A 594 -5.36 25.15 4.79
C SER A 594 -5.61 23.82 5.50
N ILE A 595 -4.63 23.42 6.30
CA ILE A 595 -4.71 22.31 7.25
C ILE A 595 -4.59 22.92 8.63
N LEU A 596 -5.53 22.64 9.54
CA LEU A 596 -5.59 23.21 10.88
C LEU A 596 -5.53 22.09 11.92
N GLU A 597 -4.87 22.39 13.04
CA GLU A 597 -4.88 21.56 14.23
C GLU A 597 -5.36 22.41 15.41
N GLU A 598 -6.35 21.93 16.15
CA GLU A 598 -6.84 22.59 17.36
C GLU A 598 -7.21 21.56 18.43
N LYS A 599 -6.63 21.68 19.63
CA LYS A 599 -6.90 20.79 20.79
C LYS A 599 -6.65 19.30 20.49
N GLY A 600 -5.71 19.02 19.59
CA GLY A 600 -5.41 17.67 19.10
C GLY A 600 -6.25 17.23 17.88
N GLU A 601 -7.36 17.90 17.58
CA GLU A 601 -8.23 17.55 16.45
C GLU A 601 -7.70 18.12 15.14
N LEU A 602 -7.83 17.36 14.05
CA LEU A 602 -7.34 17.70 12.72
C LEU A 602 -8.47 18.11 11.78
N TYR A 603 -8.30 19.25 11.10
CA TYR A 603 -9.27 19.83 10.18
C TYR A 603 -8.64 20.15 8.82
N LEU A 604 -9.32 19.80 7.74
CA LEU A 604 -8.97 20.21 6.37
C LEU A 604 -9.95 21.28 5.88
N VAL A 605 -9.43 22.43 5.45
CA VAL A 605 -10.21 23.55 4.92
C VAL A 605 -10.12 23.56 3.40
N PHE A 606 -11.26 23.40 2.75
CA PHE A 606 -11.43 23.37 1.30
C PHE A 606 -12.12 24.62 0.79
N GLU A 607 -12.05 24.82 -0.53
CA GLU A 607 -13.00 25.62 -1.30
C GLU A 607 -14.46 25.23 -0.99
N TYR A 608 -15.36 26.22 -0.84
CA TYR A 608 -16.79 25.96 -0.79
C TYR A 608 -17.36 25.92 -2.21
N VAL A 609 -17.69 24.73 -2.69
CA VAL A 609 -18.22 24.50 -4.04
C VAL A 609 -19.75 24.58 -4.03
N GLU A 610 -20.31 25.67 -4.57
CA GLU A 610 -21.77 25.81 -4.71
C GLU A 610 -22.28 25.04 -5.94
N GLY A 611 -22.89 23.88 -5.72
CA GLY A 611 -23.28 22.96 -6.78
C GLY A 611 -24.02 21.72 -6.28
N GLN A 612 -24.03 20.67 -7.10
CA GLN A 612 -24.54 19.33 -6.76
C GLN A 612 -23.51 18.26 -7.10
N THR A 613 -23.52 17.13 -6.40
CA THR A 613 -22.76 15.95 -6.85
C THR A 613 -23.40 15.32 -8.09
N VAL A 614 -22.63 14.62 -8.90
CA VAL A 614 -23.16 13.84 -10.04
C VAL A 614 -24.16 12.79 -9.54
N ASP A 615 -23.89 12.18 -8.38
CA ASP A 615 -24.79 11.29 -7.65
C ASP A 615 -26.20 11.91 -7.45
N GLN A 616 -26.28 13.11 -6.86
CA GLN A 616 -27.54 13.85 -6.66
C GLN A 616 -28.24 14.27 -7.98
N ILE A 617 -27.47 14.39 -9.07
CA ILE A 617 -28.02 14.63 -10.41
C ILE A 617 -28.60 13.33 -10.98
N MET A 618 -27.96 12.18 -10.77
CA MET A 618 -28.44 10.86 -11.17
C MET A 618 -29.64 10.39 -10.35
N GLU A 619 -29.68 10.59 -9.02
CA GLU A 619 -30.86 10.31 -8.19
C GLU A 619 -32.13 10.95 -8.76
N ARG A 620 -31.98 12.17 -9.29
CA ARG A 620 -33.04 12.99 -9.86
C ARG A 620 -33.39 12.64 -11.31
N LYS A 621 -32.39 12.44 -12.19
CA LYS A 621 -32.59 12.18 -13.63
C LYS A 621 -32.67 10.69 -14.01
N LYS A 622 -32.30 9.79 -13.09
CA LYS A 622 -32.03 8.35 -13.25
C LYS A 622 -30.90 7.99 -14.22
N THR A 623 -30.75 8.71 -15.32
CA THR A 623 -29.56 8.65 -16.19
C THR A 623 -29.23 10.05 -16.70
N LEU A 624 -27.97 10.27 -17.08
CA LEU A 624 -27.57 11.41 -17.90
C LEU A 624 -27.72 11.05 -19.39
N SER A 625 -27.85 12.08 -20.22
CA SER A 625 -27.61 11.96 -21.66
C SER A 625 -26.13 11.85 -21.96
N PHE A 626 -25.77 11.35 -23.15
CA PHE A 626 -24.37 11.15 -23.51
C PHE A 626 -23.55 12.45 -23.54
N SER A 627 -24.13 13.56 -24.03
CA SER A 627 -23.47 14.87 -24.02
C SER A 627 -23.25 15.41 -22.59
N GLU A 628 -24.17 15.17 -21.66
CA GLU A 628 -23.98 15.56 -20.25
C GLU A 628 -22.91 14.70 -19.55
N ALA A 629 -22.92 13.39 -19.78
CA ALA A 629 -21.89 12.49 -19.24
C ALA A 629 -20.50 12.78 -19.84
N GLN A 630 -20.44 13.08 -21.14
CA GLN A 630 -19.23 13.52 -21.85
C GLN A 630 -18.72 14.86 -21.29
N TYR A 631 -19.61 15.83 -21.05
CA TYR A 631 -19.24 17.12 -20.43
C TYR A 631 -18.64 16.94 -19.03
N VAL A 632 -19.29 16.15 -18.17
CA VAL A 632 -18.76 15.79 -16.84
C VAL A 632 -17.39 15.12 -16.98
N MET A 633 -17.27 14.13 -17.87
CA MET A 633 -16.03 13.39 -18.09
C MET A 633 -14.89 14.25 -18.61
N ASN A 634 -15.13 15.25 -19.47
CA ASN A 634 -14.08 16.17 -19.91
C ASN A 634 -13.45 16.92 -18.72
N GLY A 635 -14.28 17.39 -17.78
CA GLY A 635 -13.80 18.04 -16.55
C GLY A 635 -13.05 17.08 -15.60
N VAL A 636 -13.57 15.87 -15.40
CA VAL A 636 -12.92 14.83 -14.57
C VAL A 636 -11.57 14.43 -15.19
N CYS A 637 -11.50 14.26 -16.51
CA CYS A 637 -10.26 13.95 -17.22
C CYS A 637 -9.22 15.06 -17.05
N SER A 638 -9.61 16.33 -17.17
CA SER A 638 -8.66 17.43 -16.97
C SER A 638 -8.10 17.46 -15.54
N ALA A 639 -8.91 17.10 -14.53
CA ALA A 639 -8.45 16.97 -13.14
C ALA A 639 -7.49 15.78 -12.95
N LEU A 640 -7.82 14.60 -13.48
CA LEU A 640 -7.01 13.40 -13.34
C LEU A 640 -5.68 13.51 -14.09
N ASP A 641 -5.67 14.02 -15.32
CA ASP A 641 -4.45 14.22 -16.12
C ASP A 641 -3.46 15.15 -15.41
N TYR A 642 -3.95 16.26 -14.84
CA TYR A 642 -3.15 17.18 -14.03
C TYR A 642 -2.57 16.50 -12.77
N ALA A 643 -3.39 15.76 -12.02
CA ALA A 643 -2.96 15.06 -10.82
C ALA A 643 -1.94 13.95 -11.14
N HIS A 644 -2.20 13.14 -12.17
CA HIS A 644 -1.35 12.04 -12.62
C HIS A 644 0.02 12.55 -13.11
N LYS A 645 0.08 13.72 -13.75
CA LYS A 645 1.33 14.40 -14.14
C LYS A 645 2.13 14.88 -12.92
N LYS A 646 1.46 15.23 -11.82
CA LYS A 646 2.07 15.51 -10.51
C LYS A 646 2.30 14.26 -9.64
N GLY A 647 2.08 13.06 -10.17
CA GLY A 647 2.27 11.80 -9.44
C GLY A 647 1.17 11.43 -8.44
N VAL A 648 0.10 12.22 -8.33
CA VAL A 648 -1.04 11.96 -7.44
C VAL A 648 -2.08 11.10 -8.14
N ILE A 649 -2.55 10.06 -7.47
CA ILE A 649 -3.62 9.14 -7.91
C ILE A 649 -4.86 9.41 -7.04
N HIS A 650 -6.06 9.37 -7.60
CA HIS A 650 -7.30 9.76 -6.91
C HIS A 650 -7.77 8.69 -5.91
N ARG A 651 -7.69 7.40 -6.26
CA ARG A 651 -7.95 6.20 -5.42
C ARG A 651 -9.41 5.95 -4.98
N ASP A 652 -10.26 6.97 -4.88
CA ASP A 652 -11.69 6.83 -4.50
C ASP A 652 -12.62 7.59 -5.46
N LEU A 653 -12.43 7.42 -6.78
CA LEU A 653 -13.22 8.11 -7.81
C LEU A 653 -14.61 7.48 -7.98
N LYS A 654 -15.66 8.29 -7.85
CA LYS A 654 -17.08 7.89 -7.91
C LYS A 654 -17.99 9.11 -8.12
N PRO A 655 -19.26 8.95 -8.52
CA PRO A 655 -20.18 10.07 -8.78
C PRO A 655 -20.47 10.99 -7.58
N SER A 656 -20.31 10.52 -6.34
CA SER A 656 -20.42 11.35 -5.14
C SER A 656 -19.19 12.21 -4.86
N ASN A 657 -18.04 11.90 -5.48
CA ASN A 657 -16.79 12.67 -5.40
C ASN A 657 -16.56 13.58 -6.64
N ILE A 658 -17.60 13.77 -7.45
CA ILE A 658 -17.61 14.68 -8.60
C ILE A 658 -18.76 15.65 -8.43
N MET A 659 -18.49 16.95 -8.47
CA MET A 659 -19.47 18.03 -8.37
C MET A 659 -19.61 18.80 -9.69
N VAL A 660 -20.81 19.34 -9.93
CA VAL A 660 -21.09 20.33 -10.97
C VAL A 660 -21.62 21.58 -10.27
N THR A 661 -20.92 22.70 -10.45
CA THR A 661 -21.29 24.00 -9.86
C THR A 661 -22.57 24.57 -10.47
N THR A 662 -23.15 25.59 -9.82
CA THR A 662 -24.22 26.43 -10.38
C THR A 662 -23.82 27.13 -11.68
N GLU A 663 -22.52 27.39 -11.86
CA GLU A 663 -21.91 27.96 -13.09
C GLU A 663 -21.59 26.90 -14.15
N GLY A 664 -21.82 25.61 -13.86
CA GLY A 664 -21.58 24.47 -14.75
C GLY A 664 -20.18 23.85 -14.64
N VAL A 665 -19.18 24.55 -14.08
CA VAL A 665 -17.83 24.03 -13.87
C VAL A 665 -17.87 22.73 -13.06
N VAL A 666 -17.24 21.68 -13.61
CA VAL A 666 -17.06 20.37 -12.98
C VAL A 666 -15.87 20.43 -12.03
N LYS A 667 -15.99 19.93 -10.79
CA LYS A 667 -14.90 19.81 -9.82
C LYS A 667 -14.84 18.42 -9.19
N VAL A 668 -13.63 17.89 -9.03
CA VAL A 668 -13.34 16.58 -8.41
C VAL A 668 -12.76 16.77 -7.01
N MET A 669 -13.23 15.99 -6.04
CA MET A 669 -12.91 16.13 -4.61
C MET A 669 -12.44 14.81 -3.98
N ASP A 670 -11.84 14.89 -2.78
CA ASP A 670 -11.36 13.72 -2.00
C ASP A 670 -10.20 12.90 -2.63
N PHE A 671 -9.40 13.52 -3.50
CA PHE A 671 -8.12 12.98 -4.01
C PHE A 671 -7.23 12.41 -2.89
N GLY A 672 -6.84 11.13 -2.98
CA GLY A 672 -5.74 10.49 -2.23
C GLY A 672 -5.99 10.24 -0.74
N ILE A 673 -6.31 11.32 -0.01
CA ILE A 673 -6.65 11.42 1.42
C ILE A 673 -7.68 10.36 1.84
N ALA A 674 -8.57 10.01 0.92
CA ALA A 674 -9.67 9.07 1.14
C ALA A 674 -9.28 7.61 1.39
N ARG A 675 -8.06 7.15 1.04
CA ARG A 675 -7.65 5.76 1.26
C ARG A 675 -6.86 5.61 2.56
N GLN A 676 -5.81 6.40 2.81
CA GLN A 676 -5.04 6.30 4.07
C GLN A 676 -5.89 6.51 5.33
N ALA A 677 -6.83 7.46 5.33
CA ALA A 677 -7.76 7.65 6.44
C ALA A 677 -8.60 6.38 6.74
N LYS A 678 -8.97 5.62 5.70
CA LYS A 678 -9.71 4.36 5.85
C LYS A 678 -8.81 3.16 6.12
N ASP A 679 -7.58 3.15 5.64
CA ASP A 679 -6.60 2.09 5.91
C ASP A 679 -6.08 2.19 7.36
N ALA A 680 -6.02 3.40 7.93
CA ALA A 680 -5.86 3.60 9.37
C ALA A 680 -7.05 3.00 10.14
N MET A 681 -8.27 3.40 9.79
CA MET A 681 -9.49 2.86 10.39
C MET A 681 -9.62 1.34 10.24
N ALA A 682 -9.23 0.76 9.11
CA ALA A 682 -9.27 -0.69 8.87
C ALA A 682 -8.18 -1.49 9.63
N LYS A 683 -7.23 -0.81 10.28
CA LYS A 683 -6.37 -1.40 11.32
C LYS A 683 -7.00 -1.25 12.70
N SER A 684 -7.63 -0.09 12.98
CA SER A 684 -8.29 0.20 14.27
C SER A 684 -9.55 -0.64 14.51
N THR A 685 -10.35 -0.89 13.47
CA THR A 685 -11.48 -1.84 13.47
C THR A 685 -11.11 -3.07 12.66
N HIS A 686 -11.13 -4.25 13.28
CA HIS A 686 -10.75 -5.56 12.71
C HIS A 686 -11.72 -6.10 11.63
N THR A 687 -12.21 -5.27 10.72
CA THR A 687 -13.21 -5.67 9.73
C THR A 687 -12.61 -5.69 8.32
N GLN A 688 -12.60 -6.88 7.69
CA GLN A 688 -12.05 -7.11 6.33
C GLN A 688 -12.93 -6.50 5.21
N SER A 689 -13.52 -5.32 5.45
CA SER A 689 -14.22 -4.57 4.43
C SER A 689 -13.21 -3.83 3.54
N VAL A 690 -13.13 -4.22 2.27
CA VAL A 690 -12.29 -3.55 1.26
C VAL A 690 -12.66 -2.06 1.20
N ALA A 691 -11.70 -1.20 1.53
CA ALA A 691 -11.94 0.19 1.94
C ALA A 691 -12.33 1.14 0.78
N GLY A 692 -13.60 1.12 0.38
CA GLY A 692 -14.20 2.03 -0.59
C GLY A 692 -15.65 1.66 -0.91
N THR A 693 -16.15 2.11 -2.06
CA THR A 693 -17.39 1.56 -2.64
C THR A 693 -16.98 0.53 -3.71
N PRO A 694 -17.11 -0.79 -3.47
CA PRO A 694 -16.50 -1.81 -4.33
C PRO A 694 -16.94 -1.75 -5.80
N GLN A 695 -18.11 -1.18 -6.07
CA GLN A 695 -18.68 -0.97 -7.40
C GLN A 695 -17.76 -0.25 -8.40
N TYR A 696 -16.93 0.70 -7.94
CA TYR A 696 -16.02 1.49 -8.81
C TYR A 696 -14.55 1.08 -8.69
N MET A 697 -14.17 0.38 -7.61
CA MET A 697 -12.77 0.08 -7.32
C MET A 697 -12.17 -0.91 -8.33
N ALA A 698 -10.98 -0.61 -8.85
CA ALA A 698 -10.23 -1.52 -9.71
C ALA A 698 -9.80 -2.79 -8.95
N PRO A 699 -9.69 -3.97 -9.61
CA PRO A 699 -9.37 -5.23 -8.94
C PRO A 699 -8.06 -5.19 -8.17
N GLU A 700 -7.00 -4.66 -8.79
CA GLU A 700 -5.68 -4.54 -8.16
C GLU A 700 -5.70 -3.64 -6.91
N GLN A 701 -6.64 -2.69 -6.85
CA GLN A 701 -6.83 -1.78 -5.71
C GLN A 701 -7.67 -2.39 -4.56
N GLU A 702 -8.34 -3.51 -4.80
CA GLU A 702 -8.90 -4.38 -3.75
C GLU A 702 -7.81 -5.30 -3.17
N GLU A 703 -6.86 -5.72 -4.01
CA GLU A 703 -5.71 -6.57 -3.64
C GLU A 703 -4.56 -5.76 -2.97
N GLY A 704 -4.54 -4.43 -3.15
CA GLY A 704 -3.66 -3.49 -2.43
C GLY A 704 -2.69 -2.70 -3.30
N GLU A 705 -2.60 -3.00 -4.60
CA GLU A 705 -1.84 -2.18 -5.54
C GLU A 705 -2.60 -0.92 -5.95
N VAL A 706 -1.89 0.19 -6.12
CA VAL A 706 -2.47 1.46 -6.57
C VAL A 706 -1.72 1.93 -7.82
N ARG A 707 -2.40 1.94 -8.97
CA ARG A 707 -1.85 2.37 -10.25
C ARG A 707 -2.66 3.55 -10.81
N LYS A 708 -2.15 4.27 -11.83
CA LYS A 708 -2.90 5.38 -12.47
C LYS A 708 -4.11 4.84 -13.25
N GLU A 709 -3.91 3.65 -13.78
CA GLU A 709 -4.85 2.75 -14.44
C GLU A 709 -6.03 2.39 -13.52
N SER A 710 -5.86 2.42 -12.19
CA SER A 710 -6.93 2.17 -11.20
C SER A 710 -7.99 3.29 -11.20
N ASP A 711 -7.56 4.55 -11.39
CA ASP A 711 -8.49 5.67 -11.59
C ASP A 711 -9.23 5.54 -12.93
N LEU A 712 -8.58 5.00 -13.97
CA LEU A 712 -9.19 4.81 -15.30
C LEU A 712 -10.25 3.70 -15.34
N PHE A 713 -10.08 2.64 -14.54
CA PHE A 713 -11.15 1.67 -14.29
C PHE A 713 -12.35 2.34 -13.59
N SER A 714 -12.08 3.12 -12.55
CA SER A 714 -13.09 3.88 -11.80
C SER A 714 -13.82 4.88 -12.70
N LEU A 715 -13.11 5.53 -13.62
CA LEU A 715 -13.61 6.46 -14.63
C LEU A 715 -14.57 5.76 -15.61
N GLY A 716 -14.20 4.56 -16.07
CA GLY A 716 -15.07 3.70 -16.89
C GLY A 716 -16.35 3.28 -16.16
N ALA A 717 -16.25 2.90 -14.89
CA ALA A 717 -17.41 2.56 -14.06
C ALA A 717 -18.34 3.77 -13.83
N CYS A 718 -17.80 4.96 -13.63
CA CYS A 718 -18.57 6.21 -13.53
C CYS A 718 -19.26 6.55 -14.86
N LEU A 719 -18.57 6.43 -16.00
CA LEU A 719 -19.16 6.68 -17.32
C LEU A 719 -20.32 5.70 -17.61
N TYR A 720 -20.11 4.43 -17.30
CA TYR A 720 -21.13 3.39 -17.43
C TYR A 720 -22.40 3.72 -16.65
N GLU A 721 -22.27 4.08 -15.37
CA GLU A 721 -23.42 4.35 -14.51
C GLU A 721 -24.13 5.65 -14.89
N MET A 722 -23.39 6.72 -15.19
CA MET A 722 -24.00 7.97 -15.68
C MET A 722 -24.88 7.73 -16.90
N LEU A 723 -24.47 6.84 -17.81
CA LEU A 723 -25.23 6.55 -19.02
C LEU A 723 -26.37 5.56 -18.80
N THR A 724 -26.19 4.51 -17.99
CA THR A 724 -27.16 3.41 -17.85
C THR A 724 -28.08 3.51 -16.63
N GLY A 725 -27.69 4.23 -15.58
CA GLY A 725 -28.42 4.37 -14.32
C GLY A 725 -28.17 3.28 -13.29
N GLN A 726 -27.18 2.41 -13.52
CA GLN A 726 -26.73 1.35 -12.61
C GLN A 726 -25.23 1.09 -12.80
N GLY A 727 -24.55 0.56 -11.79
CA GLY A 727 -23.15 0.14 -11.92
C GLY A 727 -22.94 -1.02 -12.92
N PRO A 728 -21.70 -1.22 -13.42
CA PRO A 728 -21.40 -2.30 -14.35
C PRO A 728 -21.55 -3.69 -13.71
N PHE A 729 -21.11 -3.85 -12.47
CA PHE A 729 -21.09 -5.14 -11.76
C PHE A 729 -22.35 -5.32 -10.88
N PRO A 730 -22.85 -6.55 -10.70
CA PRO A 730 -23.93 -6.86 -9.76
C PRO A 730 -23.60 -6.40 -8.33
N SER A 731 -24.61 -5.97 -7.57
CA SER A 731 -24.43 -5.56 -6.17
C SER A 731 -24.70 -6.72 -5.20
N PRO A 732 -23.83 -6.96 -4.19
CA PRO A 732 -22.55 -6.30 -3.95
C PRO A 732 -21.50 -6.70 -4.99
N ALA A 733 -20.75 -5.72 -5.50
CA ALA A 733 -19.67 -5.97 -6.44
C ALA A 733 -18.52 -6.72 -5.76
N THR A 734 -17.98 -7.73 -6.44
CA THR A 734 -16.88 -8.58 -5.93
C THR A 734 -15.69 -8.54 -6.88
N THR A 735 -14.48 -8.72 -6.35
CA THR A 735 -13.24 -8.81 -7.15
C THR A 735 -13.37 -9.90 -8.23
N ALA A 736 -13.93 -11.05 -7.89
CA ALA A 736 -14.27 -12.12 -8.84
C ALA A 736 -15.22 -11.69 -9.96
N SER A 737 -16.22 -10.83 -9.69
CA SER A 737 -17.11 -10.31 -10.75
C SER A 737 -16.38 -9.39 -11.73
N LYS A 738 -15.36 -8.65 -11.27
CA LYS A 738 -14.53 -7.77 -12.09
C LYS A 738 -13.52 -8.55 -12.91
N LEU A 739 -12.72 -9.40 -12.26
CA LEU A 739 -11.73 -10.29 -12.90
C LEU A 739 -12.34 -11.14 -14.04
N ASN A 740 -13.61 -11.54 -13.91
CA ASN A 740 -14.35 -12.29 -14.93
C ASN A 740 -15.18 -11.42 -15.89
N LYS A 741 -14.97 -10.09 -15.94
CA LYS A 741 -15.72 -9.11 -16.74
C LYS A 741 -17.26 -9.30 -16.72
N ARG A 742 -17.84 -9.59 -15.54
CA ARG A 742 -19.28 -9.89 -15.38
C ARG A 742 -20.14 -8.63 -15.34
N TYR A 743 -20.10 -7.83 -16.40
CA TYR A 743 -21.01 -6.73 -16.67
C TYR A 743 -21.73 -6.94 -18.02
N GLN A 744 -22.80 -6.19 -18.28
CA GLN A 744 -23.41 -6.13 -19.61
C GLN A 744 -22.91 -4.86 -20.31
N ARG A 745 -22.59 -4.94 -21.61
CA ARG A 745 -22.16 -3.77 -22.38
C ARG A 745 -23.23 -2.65 -22.41
N PRO A 746 -22.86 -1.36 -22.31
CA PRO A 746 -23.79 -0.22 -22.29
C PRO A 746 -24.92 -0.27 -23.34
N SER A 747 -24.58 -0.59 -24.59
CA SER A 747 -25.54 -0.67 -25.71
C SER A 747 -26.68 -1.69 -25.48
N ARG A 748 -26.43 -2.75 -24.70
CA ARG A 748 -27.40 -3.79 -24.35
C ARG A 748 -28.29 -3.40 -23.18
N VAL A 749 -27.79 -2.54 -22.28
CA VAL A 749 -28.54 -2.06 -21.12
C VAL A 749 -29.44 -0.87 -21.49
N LYS A 750 -28.97 0.01 -22.38
CA LYS A 750 -29.70 1.19 -22.84
C LYS A 750 -29.61 1.33 -24.36
N VAL A 751 -30.69 0.92 -25.03
CA VAL A 751 -30.86 1.03 -26.48
C VAL A 751 -30.66 2.49 -26.93
N GLY A 752 -29.89 2.68 -28.00
CA GLY A 752 -29.56 3.99 -28.56
C GLY A 752 -28.19 4.54 -28.13
N LEU A 753 -27.45 3.86 -27.24
CA LEU A 753 -26.03 4.13 -27.04
C LEU A 753 -25.19 3.54 -28.19
N PRO A 754 -24.15 4.24 -28.69
CA PRO A 754 -23.27 3.73 -29.77
C PRO A 754 -22.45 2.50 -29.36
N LEU A 755 -22.05 1.67 -30.32
CA LEU A 755 -21.22 0.47 -30.06
C LEU A 755 -19.76 0.84 -29.72
N GLU A 756 -19.31 2.00 -30.17
CA GLU A 756 -18.00 2.58 -29.88
C GLU A 756 -17.82 2.87 -28.38
N LEU A 757 -18.92 3.15 -27.67
CA LEU A 757 -18.95 3.28 -26.21
C LEU A 757 -18.67 1.94 -25.52
N ASP A 758 -19.19 0.82 -26.04
CA ASP A 758 -18.91 -0.50 -25.49
C ASP A 758 -17.41 -0.79 -25.55
N THR A 759 -16.76 -0.49 -26.69
CA THR A 759 -15.30 -0.64 -26.86
C THR A 759 -14.50 0.24 -25.90
N LEU A 760 -14.97 1.47 -25.62
CA LEU A 760 -14.33 2.34 -24.62
C LEU A 760 -14.48 1.77 -23.21
N VAL A 761 -15.69 1.35 -22.81
CA VAL A 761 -15.95 0.76 -21.50
C VAL A 761 -15.16 -0.54 -21.30
N ASP A 762 -15.10 -1.40 -22.32
CA ASP A 762 -14.33 -2.65 -22.27
C ASP A 762 -12.82 -2.42 -22.10
N ALA A 763 -12.28 -1.32 -22.64
CA ALA A 763 -10.88 -0.92 -22.44
C ALA A 763 -10.60 -0.28 -21.06
N CYS A 764 -11.63 0.25 -20.39
CA CYS A 764 -11.54 0.78 -19.03
C CYS A 764 -11.71 -0.33 -17.97
N LEU A 765 -12.67 -1.24 -18.19
CA LEU A 765 -13.00 -2.34 -17.30
C LEU A 765 -12.18 -3.61 -17.56
N GLU A 766 -11.03 -3.48 -18.23
CA GLU A 766 -10.01 -4.52 -18.33
C GLU A 766 -9.41 -4.80 -16.93
N PRO A 767 -9.56 -6.01 -16.35
CA PRO A 767 -9.09 -6.27 -15.00
C PRO A 767 -7.56 -6.20 -14.89
N ASP A 768 -6.86 -6.60 -15.94
CA ASP A 768 -5.40 -6.49 -16.04
C ASP A 768 -5.01 -5.03 -16.32
N PRO A 769 -4.36 -4.31 -15.37
CA PRO A 769 -4.00 -2.91 -15.56
C PRO A 769 -2.96 -2.71 -16.67
N ASP A 770 -2.15 -3.72 -16.99
CA ASP A 770 -1.12 -3.65 -18.04
C ASP A 770 -1.69 -3.97 -19.44
N LYS A 771 -2.99 -4.30 -19.53
CA LYS A 771 -3.78 -4.33 -20.78
C LYS A 771 -4.87 -3.24 -20.85
N ARG A 772 -5.10 -2.53 -19.74
CA ARG A 772 -6.12 -1.46 -19.61
C ARG A 772 -5.70 -0.22 -20.40
N ILE A 773 -6.65 0.66 -20.68
CA ILE A 773 -6.34 2.00 -21.20
C ILE A 773 -5.39 2.73 -20.23
N HIS A 774 -4.18 3.07 -20.70
CA HIS A 774 -3.08 3.55 -19.83
C HIS A 774 -3.10 5.05 -19.52
N THR A 775 -3.85 5.87 -20.28
CA THR A 775 -3.82 7.33 -20.10
C THR A 775 -5.21 7.96 -20.16
N VAL A 776 -5.38 8.99 -19.35
CA VAL A 776 -6.55 9.88 -19.35
C VAL A 776 -6.73 10.55 -20.73
N GLY A 777 -5.63 10.86 -21.42
CA GLY A 777 -5.65 11.43 -22.77
C GLY A 777 -6.22 10.49 -23.84
N ASP A 778 -5.88 9.20 -23.80
CA ASP A 778 -6.45 8.19 -24.72
C ASP A 778 -7.95 7.98 -24.42
N PHE A 779 -8.33 7.86 -23.14
CA PHE A 779 -9.75 7.79 -22.74
C PHE A 779 -10.54 8.98 -23.28
N LEU A 780 -10.05 10.20 -23.07
CA LEU A 780 -10.70 11.44 -23.48
C LEU A 780 -10.80 11.55 -25.01
N THR A 781 -9.74 11.15 -25.72
CA THR A 781 -9.70 11.12 -27.20
C THR A 781 -10.75 10.17 -27.75
N ARG A 782 -10.84 8.94 -27.21
CA ARG A 782 -11.86 7.96 -27.61
C ARG A 782 -13.27 8.45 -27.27
N LEU A 783 -13.49 8.97 -26.07
CA LEU A 783 -14.79 9.48 -25.63
C LEU A 783 -15.30 10.63 -26.51
N ASN A 784 -14.42 11.54 -26.91
CA ASN A 784 -14.76 12.69 -27.75
C ASN A 784 -14.83 12.32 -29.26
N ALA A 785 -14.33 11.16 -29.67
CA ALA A 785 -14.50 10.63 -31.03
C ALA A 785 -15.87 9.94 -31.26
N ILE A 786 -16.54 9.47 -30.20
CA ILE A 786 -17.86 8.83 -30.28
C ILE A 786 -18.90 9.84 -30.74
N LYS A 787 -19.58 9.53 -31.85
CA LYS A 787 -20.71 10.30 -32.39
C LYS A 787 -22.02 9.59 -32.06
N LEU A 788 -22.99 10.33 -31.55
CA LEU A 788 -24.35 9.81 -31.41
C LEU A 788 -24.98 9.61 -32.81
N PRO A 789 -25.75 8.52 -33.02
CA PRO A 789 -26.67 8.48 -34.15
C PRO A 789 -27.67 9.63 -34.02
N ALA A 790 -28.08 10.22 -35.15
CA ALA A 790 -29.09 11.26 -35.15
C ALA A 790 -30.40 10.71 -34.53
N PRO A 791 -31.11 11.50 -33.69
CA PRO A 791 -32.36 11.05 -33.10
C PRO A 791 -33.35 10.71 -34.23
N ALA A 792 -33.93 9.52 -34.17
CA ALA A 792 -34.92 9.08 -35.15
C ALA A 792 -36.06 10.12 -35.22
N PRO A 793 -36.49 10.55 -36.41
CA PRO A 793 -37.50 11.60 -36.52
C PRO A 793 -38.81 11.16 -35.86
N ASN A 794 -39.36 12.01 -34.99
CA ASN A 794 -40.62 11.79 -34.28
C ASN A 794 -41.81 11.76 -35.26
N GLY A 795 -42.01 10.62 -35.94
CA GLY A 795 -42.88 10.55 -37.12
C GLY A 795 -43.34 9.16 -37.55
N ALA A 796 -43.29 8.15 -36.68
CA ALA A 796 -43.84 6.83 -36.95
C ALA A 796 -44.70 6.32 -35.78
N LYS A 797 -46.01 6.56 -35.85
CA LYS A 797 -46.97 5.73 -35.10
C LYS A 797 -47.04 4.39 -35.83
N THR A 798 -46.64 3.30 -35.18
CA THR A 798 -46.95 1.95 -35.65
C THR A 798 -48.47 1.75 -35.58
N ALA A 799 -49.06 1.38 -36.71
CA ALA A 799 -50.42 0.84 -36.79
C ALA A 799 -50.40 -0.68 -36.56
#